data_AF-A0A7Y2J134-F1
#
_entry.id   AF-A0A7Y2J134-F1
#
_cell.length_a   1.000
_cell.length_b   1.000
_cell.length_c   1.000
_cell.angle_alpha   90.00
_cell.angle_beta   90.00
_cell.angle_gamma   90.00
#
_symmetry.space_group_name_H-M   'P 1'
#
loop_
_entity.id
_entity.type
_entity.pdbx_description
1 polymer ?
#
loop_
_entity_poly.entity_id
_entity_poly.type
_entity_poly.pdbx_seq_one_letter_code
_entity_poly.pdbx_strand_id
1 'polypeptide(L)'
;MRDDSHIPGYRVVIVTLDAHAAGPAARVSTRLAAEYPGLSVTVHSAAEWAENADALERAKDAVRHADIVVSNLLFIEEHITAILPELQARRDHCDAMIGIIADPQIVQLTRMGDLDMSKPASGAMKLLKKLRGSGKPSASSGEKQMKLLRRLPKILKYIPGKAQDLRAWFLTMQYWLGGSDDNVEAMIRFLVSRYSHEATWRGREAAAPIDYPDVGLYHPDLPGHRIVTDVAALPKPSKPVATVGLLMLRSYILASDTAHYDAVIRAFEARGIACVPAFAGGLDGRPAIDAYFKGKIDAMVSLTGFSLIGGPAYNDSNAAVETLTGLDIPYIAAHPLEFQTLGQWAASDGGLGPVETTMLIALPEIDGATNPTVFAGRHGDDGCKGCPQGCRAEGAHREMAPCPERIEKLAEKTLRLATLRRSKPQDRKLGIVLFGFPPNAGAVGTAAYLSVFESLYNTLHALKAEGYDLEPPATVEDLRAAVLKGNAAQYGQEANVAAQVMADDIVAHTPWLDEIEAQWGPAPGRVQSDGRGVFVLGVQFGNVFVGVQPTFGYEGDPMRLLFEKGFAPTHAFATFYRWLRNDFGADALLHFGMHGALEFMPGKQAGMGQADWPDRLIGEMPNVYLYASNNPSEATLAKRRSNAVTVTHLTPPLAASGLYKGLAELKDSLTRWRGSDPTSGERAELEALIRDQAAAVDLDGVAPDALWLRLLETEDALIPDGLHVVGRPMDDAARAEHLRVMSDQSEEAQTRAAALLAKDSELPALLRALGGHFIPPVPGGDLIRSPEVLPTGRNIHAFDPFRMPTAFAMQDGAKQAQLLLETHDAMPRTVALVLWGSDNIKSDGGPISQALALIGAVPRFDSYGRLCGADLVPLEELGRPRIDVVMTLSGIFRDLLPLQTRMLAEAAWKAATADESLEQNFIRAHALA
;
A
#
# COMPACT_ATOMS: atom_id res chain seq x y z
N MET A 1 -25.59 32.15 -31.90
CA MET A 1 -24.18 32.56 -32.07
C MET A 1 -23.46 31.38 -32.69
N ARG A 2 -22.78 31.57 -33.82
CA ARG A 2 -21.98 30.54 -34.48
C ARG A 2 -20.65 30.42 -33.72
N ASP A 3 -20.18 29.19 -33.50
CA ASP A 3 -18.84 28.88 -33.00
C ASP A 3 -17.78 29.50 -33.92
N ASP A 4 -17.11 30.54 -33.43
CA ASP A 4 -15.94 31.15 -34.08
C ASP A 4 -14.62 30.46 -33.67
N SER A 5 -14.65 29.18 -33.29
CA SER A 5 -13.46 28.39 -32.93
C SER A 5 -13.16 27.24 -33.88
N HIS A 6 -13.39 27.40 -35.19
CA HIS A 6 -12.95 26.39 -36.16
C HIS A 6 -11.42 26.39 -36.26
N ILE A 7 -10.78 25.51 -35.50
CA ILE A 7 -9.35 25.21 -35.65
C ILE A 7 -9.20 24.39 -36.96
N PRO A 8 -8.32 24.77 -37.91
CA PRO A 8 -8.15 24.05 -39.18
C PRO A 8 -7.60 22.62 -39.02
N GLY A 9 -8.01 21.69 -39.89
CA GLY A 9 -7.53 20.29 -39.94
C GLY A 9 -8.53 19.26 -39.38
N TYR A 10 -8.21 17.97 -39.56
CA TYR A 10 -9.04 16.83 -39.12
C TYR A 10 -8.45 16.18 -37.88
N ARG A 11 -9.24 16.01 -36.82
CA ARG A 11 -8.75 15.62 -35.49
C ARG A 11 -9.25 14.26 -35.05
N VAL A 12 -8.31 13.36 -34.76
CA VAL A 12 -8.59 12.13 -34.03
C VAL A 12 -8.07 12.29 -32.61
N VAL A 13 -8.98 12.30 -31.65
CA VAL A 13 -8.68 12.49 -30.22
C VAL A 13 -8.90 11.18 -29.49
N ILE A 14 -7.87 10.74 -28.78
CA ILE A 14 -7.92 9.55 -27.93
C ILE A 14 -7.90 10.01 -26.48
N VAL A 15 -8.94 9.67 -25.73
CA VAL A 15 -9.02 9.92 -24.28
C VAL A 15 -8.89 8.59 -23.57
N THR A 16 -7.86 8.43 -22.76
CA THR A 16 -7.58 7.16 -22.07
C THR A 16 -7.04 7.38 -20.66
N LEU A 17 -6.88 6.32 -19.87
CA LEU A 17 -6.28 6.40 -18.54
C LEU A 17 -4.78 6.68 -18.64
N ASP A 18 -4.05 5.87 -19.40
CA ASP A 18 -2.59 5.88 -19.47
C ASP A 18 -2.04 6.61 -20.71
N ALA A 19 -0.75 6.95 -20.68
CA ALA A 19 -0.11 7.68 -21.76
C ALA A 19 0.69 6.77 -22.73
N HIS A 20 0.65 5.44 -22.59
CA HIS A 20 1.54 4.55 -23.36
C HIS A 20 1.25 4.64 -24.86
N ALA A 21 -0.01 4.88 -25.24
CA ALA A 21 -0.41 5.07 -26.63
C ALA A 21 0.01 6.43 -27.23
N ALA A 22 0.49 7.38 -26.42
CA ALA A 22 0.87 8.72 -26.89
C ALA A 22 2.07 8.69 -27.83
N GLY A 23 3.09 7.88 -27.52
CA GLY A 23 4.27 7.67 -28.38
C GLY A 23 3.89 7.11 -29.75
N PRO A 24 3.22 5.94 -29.82
CA PRO A 24 2.68 5.41 -31.07
C PRO A 24 1.82 6.41 -31.85
N ALA A 25 0.89 7.11 -31.18
CA ALA A 25 0.02 8.09 -31.84
C ALA A 25 0.81 9.25 -32.48
N ALA A 26 1.82 9.79 -31.80
CA ALA A 26 2.66 10.87 -32.34
C ALA A 26 3.48 10.41 -33.56
N ARG A 27 4.09 9.22 -33.49
CA ARG A 27 4.83 8.62 -34.62
C ARG A 27 3.90 8.36 -35.81
N VAL A 28 2.71 7.84 -35.56
CA VAL A 28 1.69 7.52 -36.57
C VAL A 28 1.11 8.76 -37.24
N SER A 29 0.85 9.83 -36.48
CA SER A 29 0.32 11.09 -37.04
C SER A 29 1.24 11.64 -38.12
N THR A 30 2.56 11.50 -37.95
CA THR A 30 3.56 11.92 -38.94
C THR A 30 3.53 11.04 -40.19
N ARG A 31 3.40 9.71 -40.03
CA ARG A 31 3.34 8.76 -41.16
C ARG A 31 2.08 8.93 -42.00
N LEU A 32 0.94 9.18 -41.35
CA LEU A 32 -0.36 9.31 -42.00
C LEU A 32 -0.59 10.69 -42.66
N ALA A 33 0.22 11.70 -42.35
CA ALA A 33 0.07 13.05 -42.89
C ALA A 33 0.14 13.11 -44.43
N ALA A 34 0.91 12.22 -45.06
CA ALA A 34 0.99 12.12 -46.52
C ALA A 34 -0.30 11.57 -47.16
N GLU A 35 -1.03 10.72 -46.44
CA GLU A 35 -2.26 10.10 -46.92
C GLU A 35 -3.51 10.92 -46.59
N TYR A 36 -3.46 11.64 -45.47
CA TYR A 36 -4.53 12.45 -44.91
C TYR A 36 -4.00 13.85 -44.54
N PRO A 37 -3.92 14.78 -45.50
CA PRO A 37 -3.37 16.12 -45.26
C PRO A 37 -4.15 16.88 -44.17
N GLY A 38 -3.46 17.38 -43.15
CA GLY A 38 -4.08 18.09 -42.04
C GLY A 38 -4.71 17.18 -40.96
N LEU A 39 -4.49 15.86 -41.02
CA LEU A 39 -4.81 14.93 -39.94
C LEU A 39 -3.89 15.15 -38.74
N SER A 40 -4.47 15.30 -37.54
CA SER A 40 -3.75 15.26 -36.27
C SER A 40 -4.32 14.18 -35.37
N VAL A 41 -3.43 13.38 -34.77
CA VAL A 41 -3.80 12.39 -33.75
C VAL A 41 -3.24 12.83 -32.39
N THR A 42 -4.12 13.02 -31.40
CA THR A 42 -3.70 13.38 -30.03
C THR A 42 -4.19 12.35 -29.02
N VAL A 43 -3.36 12.13 -28.00
CA VAL A 43 -3.71 11.29 -26.83
C VAL A 43 -3.71 12.17 -25.60
N HIS A 44 -4.78 12.04 -24.81
CA HIS A 44 -4.99 12.73 -23.54
C HIS A 44 -5.18 11.67 -22.45
N SER A 45 -4.20 11.59 -21.55
CA SER A 45 -4.20 10.68 -20.41
C SER A 45 -4.93 11.31 -19.23
N ALA A 46 -5.89 10.58 -18.67
CA ALA A 46 -6.64 11.01 -17.49
C ALA A 46 -5.81 10.95 -16.20
N ALA A 47 -4.75 10.13 -16.17
CA ALA A 47 -3.86 10.04 -15.03
C ALA A 47 -3.16 11.38 -14.70
N GLU A 48 -3.03 12.28 -15.67
CA GLU A 48 -2.40 13.60 -15.48
C GLU A 48 -3.32 14.64 -14.82
N TRP A 49 -4.63 14.44 -14.81
CA TRP A 49 -5.59 15.52 -14.53
C TRP A 49 -5.62 15.98 -13.08
N ALA A 50 -5.32 15.09 -12.13
CA ALA A 50 -5.31 15.42 -10.71
C ALA A 50 -4.15 16.36 -10.34
N GLU A 51 -2.99 16.18 -10.98
CA GLU A 51 -1.75 16.90 -10.68
C GLU A 51 -1.44 18.01 -11.71
N ASN A 52 -2.24 18.11 -12.79
CA ASN A 52 -2.07 19.08 -13.87
C ASN A 52 -3.43 19.54 -14.43
N ALA A 53 -3.97 20.64 -13.89
CA ALA A 53 -5.24 21.21 -14.34
C ALA A 53 -5.24 21.60 -15.83
N ASP A 54 -4.11 22.06 -16.36
CA ASP A 54 -3.99 22.42 -17.78
C ASP A 54 -4.11 21.18 -18.68
N ALA A 55 -3.71 20.00 -18.22
CA ALA A 55 -3.87 18.75 -18.96
C ALA A 55 -5.34 18.39 -19.17
N LEU A 56 -6.17 18.59 -18.14
CA LEU A 56 -7.61 18.40 -18.22
C LEU A 56 -8.24 19.41 -19.20
N GLU A 57 -7.90 20.69 -19.10
CA GLU A 57 -8.46 21.70 -20.02
C GLU A 57 -8.03 21.47 -21.47
N ARG A 58 -6.79 21.04 -21.72
CA ARG A 58 -6.36 20.60 -23.06
C ARG A 58 -7.18 19.41 -23.55
N ALA A 59 -7.53 18.45 -22.68
CA ALA A 59 -8.34 17.30 -23.06
C ALA A 59 -9.78 17.70 -23.40
N LYS A 60 -10.40 18.55 -22.58
CA LYS A 60 -11.74 19.11 -22.85
C LYS A 60 -11.75 19.88 -24.18
N ASP A 61 -10.76 20.74 -24.39
CA ASP A 61 -10.65 21.53 -25.61
C ASP A 61 -10.45 20.65 -26.86
N ALA A 62 -9.60 19.64 -26.77
CA ALA A 62 -9.40 18.68 -27.86
C ALA A 62 -10.71 17.94 -28.19
N VAL A 63 -11.45 17.48 -27.17
CA VAL A 63 -12.75 16.81 -27.36
C VAL A 63 -13.76 17.74 -28.04
N ARG A 64 -13.88 19.01 -27.61
CA ARG A 64 -14.79 19.99 -28.23
C ARG A 64 -14.60 20.14 -29.74
N HIS A 65 -13.37 19.98 -30.23
CA HIS A 65 -13.02 20.16 -31.64
C HIS A 65 -12.73 18.86 -32.42
N ALA A 66 -12.94 17.69 -31.81
CA ALA A 66 -12.54 16.39 -32.37
C ALA A 66 -13.47 15.87 -33.48
N ASP A 67 -12.95 15.40 -34.61
CA ASP A 67 -13.76 14.77 -35.66
C ASP A 67 -14.02 13.28 -35.38
N ILE A 68 -13.05 12.59 -34.78
CA ILE A 68 -13.23 11.24 -34.22
C ILE A 68 -12.74 11.24 -32.78
N VAL A 69 -13.52 10.66 -31.88
CA VAL A 69 -13.14 10.48 -30.47
C VAL A 69 -13.09 8.98 -30.14
N VAL A 70 -11.97 8.52 -29.58
CA VAL A 70 -11.80 7.17 -29.04
C VAL A 70 -11.58 7.26 -27.54
N SER A 71 -12.56 6.84 -26.75
CA SER A 71 -12.48 6.83 -25.28
C SER A 71 -12.31 5.40 -24.77
N ASN A 72 -11.28 5.16 -23.95
CA ASN A 72 -11.00 3.84 -23.38
C ASN A 72 -10.35 3.90 -22.00
N LEU A 73 -10.36 2.81 -21.23
CA LEU A 73 -9.76 2.68 -19.89
C LEU A 73 -10.20 3.70 -18.82
N LEU A 74 -11.24 4.51 -19.10
CA LEU A 74 -11.82 5.44 -18.13
C LEU A 74 -12.77 4.68 -17.19
N PHE A 75 -12.25 4.36 -16.01
CA PHE A 75 -12.98 3.63 -14.95
C PHE A 75 -13.03 4.38 -13.62
N ILE A 76 -12.34 5.51 -13.48
CA ILE A 76 -12.27 6.30 -12.23
C ILE A 76 -13.31 7.42 -12.31
N GLU A 77 -14.20 7.49 -11.32
CA GLU A 77 -15.33 8.44 -11.30
C GLU A 77 -14.89 9.90 -11.46
N GLU A 78 -13.80 10.27 -10.80
CA GLU A 78 -13.20 11.62 -10.90
C GLU A 78 -12.82 11.96 -12.34
N HIS A 79 -12.19 11.02 -13.06
CA HIS A 79 -11.83 11.20 -14.46
C HIS A 79 -13.08 11.23 -15.35
N ILE A 80 -14.03 10.32 -15.11
CA ILE A 80 -15.27 10.25 -15.89
C ILE A 80 -16.04 11.57 -15.76
N THR A 81 -16.29 12.02 -14.54
CA THR A 81 -17.02 13.26 -14.24
C THR A 81 -16.35 14.48 -14.87
N ALA A 82 -15.01 14.50 -14.90
CA ALA A 82 -14.24 15.62 -15.45
C ALA A 82 -14.42 15.81 -16.97
N ILE A 83 -14.60 14.72 -17.73
CA ILE A 83 -14.60 14.76 -19.22
C ILE A 83 -15.96 14.40 -19.85
N LEU A 84 -16.82 13.67 -19.13
CA LEU A 84 -18.10 13.18 -19.63
C LEU A 84 -19.01 14.28 -20.22
N PRO A 85 -19.13 15.49 -19.62
CA PRO A 85 -19.94 16.56 -20.19
C PRO A 85 -19.50 16.96 -21.60
N GLU A 86 -18.19 17.04 -21.85
CA GLU A 86 -17.65 17.40 -23.17
C GLU A 86 -17.81 16.28 -24.18
N LEU A 87 -17.66 15.01 -23.75
CA LEU A 87 -17.95 13.85 -24.60
C LEU A 87 -19.42 13.82 -25.01
N GLN A 88 -20.34 14.11 -24.09
CA GLN A 88 -21.78 14.17 -24.36
C GLN A 88 -22.11 15.31 -25.32
N ALA A 89 -21.57 16.50 -25.08
CA ALA A 89 -21.78 17.67 -25.94
C ALA A 89 -21.24 17.44 -27.36
N ARG A 90 -20.06 16.80 -27.50
CA ARG A 90 -19.45 16.56 -28.81
C ARG A 90 -20.10 15.42 -29.59
N ARG A 91 -20.64 14.42 -28.91
CA ARG A 91 -21.10 13.13 -29.47
C ARG A 91 -21.83 13.25 -30.81
N ASP A 92 -22.79 14.17 -30.91
CA ASP A 92 -23.66 14.26 -32.08
C ASP A 92 -23.10 15.13 -33.22
N HIS A 93 -21.95 15.74 -33.00
CA HIS A 93 -21.29 16.67 -33.92
C HIS A 93 -19.94 16.16 -34.47
N CYS A 94 -19.47 15.00 -34.02
CA CYS A 94 -18.29 14.31 -34.56
C CYS A 94 -18.68 13.21 -35.57
N ASP A 95 -17.74 12.80 -36.43
CA ASP A 95 -17.94 11.74 -37.41
C ASP A 95 -18.11 10.37 -36.75
N ALA A 96 -17.38 10.13 -35.65
CA ALA A 96 -17.51 8.94 -34.83
C ALA A 96 -17.08 9.17 -33.38
N MET A 97 -17.91 8.69 -32.45
CA MET A 97 -17.63 8.57 -31.02
C MET A 97 -17.50 7.08 -30.68
N ILE A 98 -16.36 6.65 -30.15
CA ILE A 98 -16.07 5.24 -29.90
C ILE A 98 -15.67 5.03 -28.44
N GLY A 99 -16.56 4.43 -27.65
CA GLY A 99 -16.24 3.96 -26.29
C GLY A 99 -15.91 2.46 -26.29
N ILE A 100 -14.67 2.10 -25.93
CA ILE A 100 -14.22 0.70 -25.82
C ILE A 100 -13.50 0.49 -24.49
N ILE A 101 -13.72 -0.66 -23.82
CA ILE A 101 -13.01 -1.02 -22.56
C ILE A 101 -13.06 0.15 -21.54
N ALA A 102 -14.24 0.68 -21.25
CA ALA A 102 -14.45 1.82 -20.34
C ALA A 102 -15.73 1.63 -19.52
N ASP A 103 -15.99 2.55 -18.58
CA ASP A 103 -17.23 2.59 -17.80
C ASP A 103 -18.47 2.58 -18.72
N PRO A 104 -19.59 1.93 -18.31
CA PRO A 104 -20.82 1.88 -19.10
C PRO A 104 -21.32 3.24 -19.59
N GLN A 105 -21.13 4.32 -18.84
CA GLN A 105 -21.52 5.68 -19.24
C GLN A 105 -20.77 6.13 -20.50
N ILE A 106 -19.47 5.81 -20.60
CA ILE A 106 -18.64 6.13 -21.76
C ILE A 106 -18.97 5.21 -22.94
N VAL A 107 -19.16 3.90 -22.69
CA VAL A 107 -19.51 2.94 -23.75
C VAL A 107 -20.85 3.28 -24.40
N GLN A 108 -21.84 3.75 -23.63
CA GLN A 108 -23.15 4.19 -24.13
C GLN A 108 -23.08 5.39 -25.09
N LEU A 109 -22.03 6.22 -25.00
CA LEU A 109 -21.84 7.33 -25.94
C LEU A 109 -21.43 6.88 -27.34
N THR A 110 -21.05 5.60 -27.54
CA THR A 110 -20.62 5.07 -28.84
C THR A 110 -21.64 5.34 -29.94
N ARG A 111 -21.21 6.05 -30.98
CA ARG A 111 -21.95 6.37 -32.20
C ARG A 111 -20.99 6.36 -33.39
N MET A 112 -21.16 5.42 -34.32
CA MET A 112 -20.31 5.29 -35.51
C MET A 112 -21.09 4.70 -36.69
N GLY A 113 -21.29 5.48 -37.75
CA GLY A 113 -22.18 5.10 -38.85
C GLY A 113 -23.61 4.86 -38.37
N ASP A 114 -24.15 3.66 -38.63
CA ASP A 114 -25.50 3.28 -38.19
C ASP A 114 -25.55 2.66 -36.78
N LEU A 115 -24.39 2.48 -36.12
CA LEU A 115 -24.29 1.98 -34.75
C LEU A 115 -24.50 3.13 -33.75
N ASP A 116 -25.43 2.91 -32.82
CA ASP A 116 -25.76 3.84 -31.74
C ASP A 116 -26.04 3.03 -30.48
N MET A 117 -25.14 3.09 -29.49
CA MET A 117 -25.22 2.28 -28.26
C MET A 117 -26.13 2.89 -27.18
N SER A 118 -26.65 4.11 -27.37
CA SER A 118 -27.68 4.67 -26.46
C SER A 118 -29.08 4.12 -26.79
N LYS A 119 -29.26 3.55 -27.98
CA LYS A 119 -30.53 2.97 -28.43
C LYS A 119 -30.68 1.50 -28.02
N PRO A 120 -31.90 1.00 -27.75
CA PRO A 120 -32.13 -0.40 -27.43
C PRO A 120 -31.59 -1.36 -28.50
N ALA A 121 -30.98 -2.45 -28.04
CA ALA A 121 -30.41 -3.49 -28.88
C ALA A 121 -31.40 -4.01 -29.95
N SER A 122 -31.06 -3.83 -31.24
CA SER A 122 -31.78 -4.45 -32.36
C SER A 122 -31.61 -5.98 -32.37
N GLY A 123 -32.43 -6.71 -33.14
CA GLY A 123 -32.55 -8.18 -33.08
C GLY A 123 -31.24 -8.98 -33.14
N ALA A 124 -30.23 -8.54 -33.91
CA ALA A 124 -28.92 -9.18 -33.98
C ALA A 124 -28.09 -9.03 -32.68
N MET A 125 -28.29 -7.94 -31.95
CA MET A 125 -27.58 -7.61 -30.71
C MET A 125 -28.19 -8.35 -29.49
N LYS A 126 -29.49 -8.71 -29.54
CA LYS A 126 -30.12 -9.65 -28.59
C LYS A 126 -29.57 -11.08 -28.70
N LEU A 127 -29.19 -11.53 -29.90
CA LEU A 127 -28.59 -12.84 -30.15
C LEU A 127 -27.18 -12.95 -29.53
N LEU A 128 -26.40 -11.88 -29.63
CA LEU A 128 -25.08 -11.72 -28.99
C LEU A 128 -25.17 -11.73 -27.45
N LYS A 129 -26.21 -11.11 -26.88
CA LYS A 129 -26.48 -11.14 -25.43
C LYS A 129 -26.81 -12.55 -24.91
N LYS A 130 -27.46 -13.39 -25.75
CA LYS A 130 -27.75 -14.80 -25.46
C LYS A 130 -26.52 -15.71 -25.54
N LEU A 131 -25.55 -15.39 -26.39
CA LEU A 131 -24.28 -16.12 -26.54
C LEU A 131 -23.27 -15.85 -25.42
N ARG A 132 -23.47 -14.78 -24.63
CA ARG A 132 -22.49 -14.27 -23.65
C ARG A 132 -22.57 -14.96 -22.28
N GLY A 133 -23.61 -15.78 -22.02
CA GLY A 133 -23.78 -16.52 -20.77
C GLY A 133 -24.05 -15.64 -19.54
N SER A 134 -24.86 -16.14 -18.61
CA SER A 134 -25.08 -15.54 -17.29
C SER A 134 -24.20 -16.24 -16.26
N GLY A 135 -23.28 -15.54 -15.60
CA GLY A 135 -22.56 -16.10 -14.44
C GLY A 135 -21.25 -15.39 -14.10
N LYS A 136 -20.99 -15.25 -12.79
CA LYS A 136 -19.88 -14.57 -12.11
C LYS A 136 -18.50 -14.74 -12.76
N PRO A 137 -17.60 -13.74 -12.64
CA PRO A 137 -16.26 -13.81 -13.24
C PRO A 137 -15.44 -14.94 -12.60
N SER A 138 -14.84 -15.78 -13.44
CA SER A 138 -13.79 -16.75 -13.04
C SER A 138 -12.58 -16.57 -13.95
N ALA A 139 -11.39 -16.96 -13.47
CA ALA A 139 -10.12 -16.86 -14.18
C ALA A 139 -10.14 -17.49 -15.60
N SER A 140 -11.00 -18.47 -15.85
CA SER A 140 -11.19 -19.08 -17.18
C SER A 140 -11.95 -18.22 -18.19
N SER A 141 -12.43 -17.03 -17.79
CA SER A 141 -13.30 -16.19 -18.62
C SER A 141 -12.55 -15.25 -19.57
N GLY A 142 -11.34 -14.78 -19.22
CA GLY A 142 -10.57 -13.82 -20.02
C GLY A 142 -10.11 -14.38 -21.38
N GLU A 143 -9.46 -15.54 -21.38
CA GLU A 143 -9.01 -16.22 -22.61
C GLU A 143 -10.20 -16.57 -23.53
N LYS A 144 -11.31 -17.03 -22.94
CA LYS A 144 -12.55 -17.33 -23.67
C LYS A 144 -13.19 -16.06 -24.25
N GLN A 145 -13.23 -14.97 -23.49
CA GLN A 145 -13.70 -13.67 -23.97
C GLN A 145 -12.79 -13.12 -25.06
N MET A 146 -11.48 -13.33 -24.98
CA MET A 146 -10.54 -12.88 -26.00
C MET A 146 -10.60 -13.71 -27.28
N LYS A 147 -10.76 -15.04 -27.17
CA LYS A 147 -11.09 -15.91 -28.31
C LYS A 147 -12.42 -15.50 -28.97
N LEU A 148 -13.43 -15.14 -28.17
CA LEU A 148 -14.73 -14.66 -28.67
C LEU A 148 -14.57 -13.32 -29.41
N LEU A 149 -13.83 -12.38 -28.82
CA LEU A 149 -13.53 -11.06 -29.37
C LEU A 149 -12.74 -11.17 -30.68
N ARG A 150 -11.84 -12.15 -30.81
CA ARG A 150 -11.12 -12.49 -32.06
C ARG A 150 -12.00 -13.11 -33.14
N ARG A 151 -12.99 -13.92 -32.75
CA ARG A 151 -13.88 -14.64 -33.69
C ARG A 151 -15.06 -13.80 -34.18
N LEU A 152 -15.61 -12.93 -33.34
CA LEU A 152 -16.81 -12.14 -33.66
C LEU A 152 -16.66 -11.27 -34.93
N PRO A 153 -15.56 -10.52 -35.13
CA PRO A 153 -15.37 -9.74 -36.37
C PRO A 153 -15.28 -10.59 -37.64
N LYS A 154 -14.77 -11.83 -37.54
CA LYS A 154 -14.69 -12.76 -38.67
C LYS A 154 -16.08 -13.25 -39.09
N ILE A 155 -16.97 -13.45 -38.13
CA ILE A 155 -18.37 -13.85 -38.35
C ILE A 155 -19.16 -12.68 -38.93
N LEU A 156 -19.03 -11.49 -38.33
CA LEU A 156 -19.77 -10.30 -38.74
C LEU A 156 -19.37 -9.79 -40.14
N LYS A 157 -18.19 -10.18 -40.67
CA LYS A 157 -17.68 -9.79 -42.00
C LYS A 157 -18.70 -10.00 -43.12
N TYR A 158 -19.55 -11.03 -43.02
CA TYR A 158 -20.49 -11.41 -44.07
C TYR A 158 -21.89 -10.79 -43.92
N ILE A 159 -22.13 -9.98 -42.87
CA ILE A 159 -23.45 -9.41 -42.57
C ILE A 159 -23.46 -7.90 -42.90
N PRO A 160 -24.26 -7.43 -43.88
CA PRO A 160 -24.27 -6.03 -44.28
C PRO A 160 -25.01 -5.12 -43.27
N GLY A 161 -24.93 -3.80 -43.47
CA GLY A 161 -25.61 -2.79 -42.64
C GLY A 161 -24.98 -2.62 -41.26
N LYS A 162 -25.81 -2.37 -40.23
CA LYS A 162 -25.41 -2.09 -38.82
C LYS A 162 -24.39 -3.09 -38.24
N ALA A 163 -24.39 -4.33 -38.72
CA ALA A 163 -23.45 -5.36 -38.28
C ALA A 163 -21.98 -5.05 -38.68
N GLN A 164 -21.75 -4.28 -39.76
CA GLN A 164 -20.41 -3.86 -40.15
C GLN A 164 -19.85 -2.75 -39.25
N ASP A 165 -20.69 -1.86 -38.73
CA ASP A 165 -20.25 -0.86 -37.76
C ASP A 165 -20.02 -1.47 -36.37
N LEU A 166 -20.83 -2.47 -35.99
CA LEU A 166 -20.54 -3.28 -34.80
C LEU A 166 -19.23 -4.07 -34.97
N ARG A 167 -18.97 -4.61 -36.17
CA ARG A 167 -17.69 -5.24 -36.51
C ARG A 167 -16.54 -4.24 -36.41
N ALA A 168 -16.72 -3.03 -36.93
CA ALA A 168 -15.72 -1.97 -36.87
C ALA A 168 -15.41 -1.60 -35.41
N TRP A 169 -16.42 -1.51 -34.54
CA TRP A 169 -16.24 -1.30 -33.09
C TRP A 169 -15.37 -2.41 -32.46
N PHE A 170 -15.63 -3.68 -32.77
CA PHE A 170 -14.79 -4.79 -32.30
C PHE A 170 -13.38 -4.77 -32.90
N LEU A 171 -13.21 -4.36 -34.17
CA LEU A 171 -11.89 -4.22 -34.80
C LEU A 171 -11.09 -3.09 -34.16
N THR A 172 -11.70 -1.95 -33.84
CA THR A 172 -11.06 -0.87 -33.08
C THR A 172 -10.53 -1.39 -31.74
N MET A 173 -11.33 -2.19 -31.04
CA MET A 173 -10.90 -2.83 -29.80
C MET A 173 -9.75 -3.83 -30.02
N GLN A 174 -9.72 -4.57 -31.12
CA GLN A 174 -8.59 -5.46 -31.45
C GLN A 174 -7.31 -4.70 -31.77
N TYR A 175 -7.37 -3.64 -32.57
CA TYR A 175 -6.21 -2.79 -32.82
C TYR A 175 -5.69 -2.17 -31.51
N TRP A 176 -6.59 -1.66 -30.67
CA TRP A 176 -6.24 -1.09 -29.38
C TRP A 176 -5.52 -2.11 -28.48
N LEU A 177 -6.06 -3.33 -28.36
CA LEU A 177 -5.42 -4.42 -27.61
C LEU A 177 -4.09 -4.89 -28.21
N GLY A 178 -3.90 -4.65 -29.51
CA GLY A 178 -2.64 -4.87 -30.22
C GLY A 178 -1.58 -3.81 -29.88
N GLY A 179 -1.97 -2.56 -29.63
CA GLY A 179 -1.15 -1.49 -29.03
C GLY A 179 0.09 -1.00 -29.79
N SER A 180 0.60 -1.78 -30.76
CA SER A 180 1.80 -1.48 -31.53
C SER A 180 1.60 -0.32 -32.51
N ASP A 181 2.70 0.33 -32.89
CA ASP A 181 2.72 1.36 -33.93
C ASP A 181 1.90 0.95 -35.17
N ASP A 182 2.10 -0.28 -35.67
CA ASP A 182 1.37 -0.80 -36.83
C ASP A 182 -0.13 -0.96 -36.59
N ASN A 183 -0.53 -1.32 -35.37
CA ASN A 183 -1.94 -1.50 -35.01
C ASN A 183 -2.62 -0.14 -34.80
N VAL A 184 -1.94 0.80 -34.15
CA VAL A 184 -2.43 2.18 -33.99
C VAL A 184 -2.55 2.86 -35.36
N GLU A 185 -1.55 2.69 -36.24
CA GLU A 185 -1.61 3.20 -37.63
C GLU A 185 -2.80 2.62 -38.39
N ALA A 186 -2.94 1.30 -38.38
CA ALA A 186 -4.04 0.62 -39.05
C ALA A 186 -5.40 1.00 -38.45
N MET A 187 -5.50 1.22 -37.14
CA MET A 187 -6.72 1.68 -36.47
C MET A 187 -7.14 3.06 -36.96
N ILE A 188 -6.23 4.03 -36.95
CA ILE A 188 -6.52 5.41 -37.36
C ILE A 188 -6.87 5.43 -38.85
N ARG A 189 -6.08 4.76 -39.69
CA ARG A 189 -6.37 4.60 -41.12
C ARG A 189 -7.73 3.96 -41.36
N PHE A 190 -8.07 2.90 -40.62
CA PHE A 190 -9.35 2.21 -40.70
C PHE A 190 -10.54 3.11 -40.32
N LEU A 191 -10.42 3.84 -39.20
CA LEU A 191 -11.48 4.72 -38.70
C LEU A 191 -11.69 5.93 -39.62
N VAL A 192 -10.61 6.63 -39.99
CA VAL A 192 -10.66 7.79 -40.89
C VAL A 192 -11.20 7.39 -42.25
N SER A 193 -10.66 6.31 -42.86
CA SER A 193 -11.13 5.79 -44.15
C SER A 193 -12.62 5.40 -44.16
N ARG A 194 -13.18 5.07 -43.00
CA ARG A 194 -14.57 4.61 -42.91
C ARG A 194 -15.56 5.71 -42.56
N TYR A 195 -15.19 6.63 -41.67
CA TYR A 195 -16.14 7.55 -41.06
C TYR A 195 -15.91 9.02 -41.39
N SER A 196 -14.75 9.42 -41.93
CA SER A 196 -14.45 10.84 -42.13
C SER A 196 -15.48 11.56 -43.00
N HIS A 197 -15.84 12.80 -42.65
CA HIS A 197 -16.65 13.66 -43.53
C HIS A 197 -15.89 14.03 -44.82
N GLU A 198 -14.57 13.98 -44.81
CA GLU A 198 -13.72 14.14 -46.00
C GLU A 198 -13.91 12.97 -46.99
N ALA A 199 -14.71 13.19 -48.03
CA ALA A 199 -15.09 12.14 -48.98
C ALA A 199 -13.88 11.55 -49.74
N THR A 200 -12.83 12.33 -49.97
CA THR A 200 -11.60 11.89 -50.67
C THR A 200 -10.74 10.94 -49.84
N TRP A 201 -11.00 10.85 -48.53
CA TRP A 201 -10.26 9.99 -47.61
C TRP A 201 -10.90 8.61 -47.43
N ARG A 202 -12.15 8.46 -47.91
CA ARG A 202 -12.93 7.24 -47.75
C ARG A 202 -12.47 6.10 -48.66
N GLY A 203 -12.63 4.86 -48.20
CA GLY A 203 -12.44 3.66 -49.02
C GLY A 203 -10.97 3.21 -49.21
N ARG A 204 -10.05 3.78 -48.45
CA ARG A 204 -8.66 3.31 -48.32
C ARG A 204 -8.59 2.00 -47.52
N GLU A 205 -7.68 1.12 -47.90
CA GLU A 205 -7.47 -0.16 -47.22
C GLU A 205 -6.60 0.02 -45.96
N ALA A 206 -6.96 -0.66 -44.89
CA ALA A 206 -6.18 -0.76 -43.66
C ALA A 206 -5.82 -2.22 -43.40
N ALA A 207 -4.56 -2.47 -43.00
CA ALA A 207 -4.09 -3.81 -42.67
C ALA A 207 -4.89 -4.40 -41.50
N ALA A 208 -5.12 -5.71 -41.50
CA ALA A 208 -5.82 -6.36 -40.39
C ALA A 208 -5.01 -6.26 -39.07
N PRO A 209 -5.66 -6.30 -37.89
CA PRO A 209 -4.96 -6.25 -36.61
C PRO A 209 -3.90 -7.36 -36.50
N ILE A 210 -2.69 -6.97 -36.11
CA ILE A 210 -1.57 -7.90 -35.85
C ILE A 210 -1.79 -8.53 -34.46
N ASP A 211 -1.77 -9.86 -34.40
CA ASP A 211 -1.87 -10.62 -33.16
C ASP A 211 -0.48 -10.88 -32.58
N TYR A 212 -0.25 -10.43 -31.35
CA TYR A 212 0.95 -10.72 -30.58
C TYR A 212 0.62 -11.74 -29.49
N PRO A 213 1.57 -12.61 -29.08
CA PRO A 213 1.35 -13.57 -28.01
C PRO A 213 0.70 -12.92 -26.79
N ASP A 214 -0.29 -13.60 -26.20
CA ASP A 214 -0.90 -13.15 -24.94
C ASP A 214 0.04 -13.38 -23.77
N VAL A 215 0.90 -14.39 -23.85
CA VAL A 215 1.91 -14.72 -22.83
C VAL A 215 3.24 -14.89 -23.54
N GLY A 216 4.26 -14.18 -23.09
CA GLY A 216 5.54 -14.14 -23.79
C GLY A 216 6.67 -13.61 -22.93
N LEU A 217 7.84 -13.56 -23.55
CA LEU A 217 9.08 -13.07 -22.99
C LEU A 217 9.56 -11.87 -23.81
N TYR A 218 10.25 -10.95 -23.15
CA TYR A 218 10.81 -9.76 -23.77
C TYR A 218 12.30 -9.61 -23.44
N HIS A 219 13.07 -9.06 -24.37
CA HIS A 219 14.45 -8.64 -24.12
C HIS A 219 14.91 -7.58 -25.12
N PRO A 220 15.64 -6.52 -24.70
CA PRO A 220 16.09 -5.44 -25.60
C PRO A 220 16.94 -5.92 -26.78
N ASP A 221 17.71 -6.99 -26.62
CA ASP A 221 18.58 -7.56 -27.67
C ASP A 221 17.89 -8.54 -28.64
N LEU A 222 16.62 -8.87 -28.43
CA LEU A 222 15.91 -9.77 -29.34
C LEU A 222 15.56 -9.06 -30.66
N PRO A 223 15.62 -9.77 -31.80
CA PRO A 223 15.25 -9.19 -33.09
C PRO A 223 13.75 -8.92 -33.22
N GLY A 224 13.37 -8.12 -34.22
CA GLY A 224 11.96 -7.82 -34.52
C GLY A 224 11.29 -7.01 -33.41
N HIS A 225 10.11 -7.43 -32.97
CA HIS A 225 9.36 -6.79 -31.88
C HIS A 225 9.88 -7.13 -30.48
N ARG A 226 11.10 -7.68 -30.36
CA ARG A 226 11.74 -8.03 -29.08
C ARG A 226 10.97 -9.05 -28.23
N ILE A 227 10.06 -9.82 -28.84
CA ILE A 227 9.19 -10.80 -28.16
C ILE A 227 9.50 -12.21 -28.66
N VAL A 228 9.63 -13.16 -27.72
CA VAL A 228 9.72 -14.61 -27.97
C VAL A 228 8.83 -15.36 -26.98
N THR A 229 8.62 -16.66 -27.20
CA THR A 229 7.88 -17.54 -26.26
C THR A 229 8.75 -18.68 -25.71
N ASP A 230 9.97 -18.84 -26.23
CA ASP A 230 10.93 -19.82 -25.73
C ASP A 230 11.97 -19.13 -24.84
N VAL A 231 12.07 -19.58 -23.59
CA VAL A 231 13.04 -19.07 -22.60
C VAL A 231 14.48 -19.30 -23.02
N ALA A 232 14.75 -20.33 -23.84
CA ALA A 232 16.10 -20.61 -24.33
C ALA A 232 16.62 -19.54 -25.31
N ALA A 233 15.73 -18.72 -25.88
CA ALA A 233 16.08 -17.63 -26.77
C ALA A 233 16.52 -16.36 -26.02
N LEU A 234 16.32 -16.28 -24.70
CA LEU A 234 16.77 -15.13 -23.90
C LEU A 234 18.29 -15.11 -23.76
N PRO A 235 18.93 -13.93 -23.94
CA PRO A 235 20.31 -13.73 -23.51
C PRO A 235 20.43 -14.03 -22.02
N LYS A 236 21.55 -14.66 -21.62
CA LYS A 236 21.84 -14.93 -20.22
C LYS A 236 23.34 -14.90 -19.94
N PRO A 237 23.76 -14.48 -18.73
CA PRO A 237 25.14 -14.61 -18.29
C PRO A 237 25.60 -16.08 -18.33
N SER A 238 26.88 -16.32 -18.62
CA SER A 238 27.44 -17.68 -18.71
C SER A 238 27.45 -18.42 -17.37
N LYS A 239 27.59 -17.67 -16.27
CA LYS A 239 27.55 -18.16 -14.88
C LYS A 239 26.68 -17.21 -14.05
N PRO A 240 25.35 -17.34 -14.10
CA PRO A 240 24.47 -16.43 -13.40
C PRO A 240 24.60 -16.62 -11.88
N VAL A 241 24.69 -15.51 -11.15
CA VAL A 241 24.73 -15.53 -9.67
C VAL A 241 23.36 -15.80 -9.06
N ALA A 242 22.30 -15.41 -9.78
CA ALA A 242 20.90 -15.65 -9.47
C ALA A 242 20.06 -15.63 -10.76
N THR A 243 18.85 -16.19 -10.73
CA THR A 243 17.84 -16.08 -11.79
C THR A 243 16.63 -15.33 -11.26
N VAL A 244 16.19 -14.28 -11.95
CA VAL A 244 15.07 -13.44 -11.50
C VAL A 244 13.98 -13.36 -12.56
N GLY A 245 12.74 -13.62 -12.15
CA GLY A 245 11.56 -13.37 -12.97
C GLY A 245 11.16 -11.90 -12.89
N LEU A 246 11.03 -11.24 -14.05
CA LEU A 246 10.48 -9.89 -14.13
C LEU A 246 9.08 -9.96 -14.75
N LEU A 247 8.05 -9.52 -14.03
CA LEU A 247 6.70 -9.43 -14.59
C LEU A 247 6.45 -8.03 -15.12
N MET A 248 6.07 -7.92 -16.40
CA MET A 248 5.89 -6.65 -17.11
C MET A 248 4.50 -6.55 -17.74
N LEU A 249 4.06 -5.32 -18.01
CA LEU A 249 2.82 -5.10 -18.75
C LEU A 249 3.05 -5.22 -20.25
N ARG A 250 2.21 -6.02 -20.88
CA ARG A 250 2.20 -6.22 -22.34
C ARG A 250 1.94 -4.91 -23.10
N SER A 251 1.16 -3.98 -22.54
CA SER A 251 0.82 -2.68 -23.16
C SER A 251 2.07 -1.86 -23.47
N TYR A 252 2.98 -1.72 -22.50
CA TYR A 252 4.25 -1.01 -22.64
C TYR A 252 5.14 -1.61 -23.73
N ILE A 253 5.27 -2.94 -23.73
CA ILE A 253 6.09 -3.67 -24.70
C ILE A 253 5.59 -3.42 -26.12
N LEU A 254 4.27 -3.50 -26.33
CA LEU A 254 3.70 -3.32 -27.66
C LEU A 254 3.77 -1.86 -28.11
N ALA A 255 3.57 -0.90 -27.21
CA ALA A 255 3.74 0.52 -27.49
C ALA A 255 5.20 0.92 -27.76
N SER A 256 6.16 0.00 -27.57
CA SER A 256 7.61 0.24 -27.59
C SER A 256 8.06 1.28 -26.55
N ASP A 257 7.25 1.54 -25.53
CA ASP A 257 7.54 2.45 -24.43
C ASP A 257 8.25 1.66 -23.30
N THR A 258 9.47 1.21 -23.59
CA THR A 258 10.16 0.13 -22.82
C THR A 258 11.49 0.56 -22.21
N ALA A 259 11.90 1.83 -22.34
CA ALA A 259 13.21 2.30 -21.89
C ALA A 259 13.48 2.00 -20.40
N HIS A 260 12.45 2.14 -19.56
CA HIS A 260 12.50 1.79 -18.15
C HIS A 260 12.69 0.28 -17.87
N TYR A 261 12.05 -0.60 -18.65
CA TYR A 261 12.26 -2.05 -18.56
C TYR A 261 13.65 -2.45 -19.06
N ASP A 262 14.10 -1.85 -20.16
CA ASP A 262 15.43 -2.07 -20.71
C ASP A 262 16.49 -1.74 -19.66
N ALA A 263 16.37 -0.60 -18.98
CA ALA A 263 17.29 -0.19 -17.92
C ALA A 263 17.31 -1.18 -16.73
N VAL A 264 16.16 -1.70 -16.28
CA VAL A 264 16.10 -2.72 -15.22
C VAL A 264 16.79 -4.01 -15.65
N ILE A 265 16.50 -4.50 -16.86
CA ILE A 265 17.13 -5.71 -17.41
C ILE A 265 18.65 -5.52 -17.44
N ARG A 266 19.14 -4.38 -17.95
CA ARG A 266 20.58 -4.10 -18.01
C ARG A 266 21.25 -4.03 -16.64
N ALA A 267 20.63 -3.37 -15.67
CA ALA A 267 21.18 -3.28 -14.32
C ALA A 267 21.31 -4.67 -13.66
N PHE A 268 20.36 -5.56 -13.94
CA PHE A 268 20.39 -6.93 -13.44
C PHE A 268 21.47 -7.75 -14.14
N GLU A 269 21.54 -7.68 -15.48
CA GLU A 269 22.57 -8.36 -16.28
C GLU A 269 23.99 -7.91 -15.90
N ALA A 270 24.19 -6.61 -15.66
CA ALA A 270 25.47 -6.04 -15.23
C ALA A 270 25.95 -6.61 -13.89
N ARG A 271 25.02 -7.08 -13.05
CA ARG A 271 25.29 -7.75 -11.77
C ARG A 271 25.35 -9.27 -11.90
N GLY A 272 25.35 -9.81 -13.12
CA GLY A 272 25.41 -11.24 -13.41
C GLY A 272 24.10 -11.99 -13.11
N ILE A 273 22.98 -11.30 -13.01
CA ILE A 273 21.65 -11.92 -12.82
C ILE A 273 21.13 -12.38 -14.18
N ALA A 274 20.64 -13.63 -14.26
CA ALA A 274 19.87 -14.08 -15.41
C ALA A 274 18.42 -13.60 -15.28
N CYS A 275 17.99 -12.74 -16.19
CA CYS A 275 16.61 -12.24 -16.20
C CYS A 275 15.69 -13.17 -17.00
N VAL A 276 14.47 -13.36 -16.51
CA VAL A 276 13.35 -13.95 -17.26
C VAL A 276 12.24 -12.89 -17.34
N PRO A 277 12.32 -11.94 -18.30
CA PRO A 277 11.35 -10.87 -18.41
C PRO A 277 10.11 -11.38 -19.14
N ALA A 278 9.04 -11.61 -18.40
CA ALA A 278 7.80 -12.19 -18.88
C ALA A 278 6.63 -11.20 -18.79
N PHE A 279 5.65 -11.37 -19.67
CA PHE A 279 4.40 -10.63 -19.63
C PHE A 279 3.22 -11.58 -19.86
N ALA A 280 2.05 -11.16 -19.38
CA ALA A 280 0.77 -11.77 -19.68
C ALA A 280 -0.21 -10.68 -20.17
N GLY A 281 -1.21 -11.10 -20.94
CA GLY A 281 -2.27 -10.23 -21.43
C GLY A 281 -3.25 -9.89 -20.31
N GLY A 282 -3.64 -8.61 -20.24
CA GLY A 282 -4.49 -8.11 -19.18
C GLY A 282 -3.73 -7.84 -17.89
N LEU A 283 -4.39 -8.05 -16.76
CA LEU A 283 -3.89 -7.73 -15.41
C LEU A 283 -3.85 -8.98 -14.51
N ASP A 284 -3.63 -10.15 -15.11
CA ASP A 284 -3.46 -11.41 -14.37
C ASP A 284 -2.06 -11.95 -14.66
N GLY A 285 -1.19 -11.93 -13.65
CA GLY A 285 0.20 -12.38 -13.79
C GLY A 285 0.38 -13.90 -13.87
N ARG A 286 -0.62 -14.70 -13.47
CA ARG A 286 -0.50 -16.16 -13.36
C ARG A 286 -0.06 -16.86 -14.65
N PRO A 287 -0.58 -16.52 -15.84
CA PRO A 287 -0.16 -17.20 -17.07
C PRO A 287 1.35 -17.09 -17.34
N ALA A 288 1.96 -15.94 -17.03
CA ALA A 288 3.40 -15.75 -17.15
C ALA A 288 4.17 -16.54 -16.08
N ILE A 289 3.69 -16.52 -14.83
CA ILE A 289 4.26 -17.29 -13.72
C ILE A 289 4.27 -18.78 -14.04
N ASP A 290 3.13 -19.30 -14.48
CA ASP A 290 2.93 -20.72 -14.81
C ASP A 290 3.83 -21.18 -15.96
N ALA A 291 3.99 -20.35 -16.99
CA ALA A 291 4.82 -20.68 -18.15
C ALA A 291 6.32 -20.62 -17.83
N TYR A 292 6.76 -19.58 -17.12
CA TYR A 292 8.18 -19.20 -17.12
C TYR A 292 8.87 -19.20 -15.76
N PHE A 293 8.14 -19.10 -14.64
CA PHE A 293 8.77 -18.85 -13.33
C PHE A 293 8.83 -20.09 -12.41
N LYS A 294 7.77 -20.91 -12.38
CA LYS A 294 7.67 -22.04 -11.44
C LYS A 294 8.90 -22.94 -11.46
N GLY A 295 9.60 -23.02 -10.31
CA GLY A 295 10.80 -23.85 -10.10
C GLY A 295 12.05 -23.38 -10.86
N LYS A 296 12.06 -22.17 -11.43
CA LYS A 296 13.11 -21.67 -12.32
C LYS A 296 13.80 -20.38 -11.84
N ILE A 297 13.22 -19.67 -10.87
CA ILE A 297 13.70 -18.36 -10.42
C ILE A 297 13.96 -18.35 -8.91
N ASP A 298 14.88 -17.49 -8.48
CA ASP A 298 15.30 -17.31 -7.08
C ASP A 298 14.57 -16.14 -6.40
N ALA A 299 14.07 -15.17 -7.17
CA ALA A 299 13.23 -14.06 -6.72
C ALA A 299 12.32 -13.59 -7.88
N MET A 300 11.21 -12.95 -7.55
CA MET A 300 10.30 -12.32 -8.52
C MET A 300 10.19 -10.82 -8.25
N VAL A 301 10.33 -10.03 -9.31
CA VAL A 301 10.07 -8.59 -9.29
C VAL A 301 8.90 -8.31 -10.22
N SER A 302 7.80 -7.79 -9.67
CA SER A 302 6.74 -7.21 -10.50
C SER A 302 7.11 -5.77 -10.85
N LEU A 303 7.15 -5.46 -12.14
CA LEU A 303 7.33 -4.12 -12.70
C LEU A 303 6.00 -3.55 -13.25
N THR A 304 4.87 -4.16 -12.87
CA THR A 304 3.55 -3.82 -13.43
C THR A 304 2.89 -2.61 -12.77
N GLY A 305 3.28 -2.27 -11.54
CA GLY A 305 2.60 -1.20 -10.79
C GLY A 305 1.20 -1.57 -10.29
N PHE A 306 0.84 -2.84 -10.18
CA PHE A 306 -0.49 -3.26 -9.68
C PHE A 306 -0.41 -4.50 -8.81
N SER A 307 -1.52 -4.83 -8.14
CA SER A 307 -1.77 -6.16 -7.59
C SER A 307 -1.43 -7.25 -8.62
N LEU A 308 -0.99 -8.40 -8.13
CA LEU A 308 -0.57 -9.51 -8.99
C LEU A 308 -1.71 -10.01 -9.89
N ILE A 309 -2.94 -9.95 -9.37
CA ILE A 309 -4.16 -10.35 -10.06
C ILE A 309 -5.20 -9.25 -9.88
N GLY A 310 -5.40 -8.49 -10.95
CA GLY A 310 -6.30 -7.34 -11.01
C GLY A 310 -5.56 -6.01 -11.21
N GLY A 311 -6.29 -4.92 -11.19
CA GLY A 311 -5.74 -3.57 -11.25
C GLY A 311 -6.75 -2.55 -10.72
N PRO A 312 -6.81 -1.31 -11.26
CA PRO A 312 -7.50 -0.21 -10.59
C PRO A 312 -8.98 -0.47 -10.28
N ALA A 313 -9.67 -1.28 -11.09
CA ALA A 313 -11.10 -1.55 -10.98
C ALA A 313 -11.45 -2.78 -10.12
N TYR A 314 -10.52 -3.70 -9.90
CA TYR A 314 -10.72 -4.91 -9.09
C TYR A 314 -9.37 -5.58 -8.76
N ASN A 315 -9.28 -6.25 -7.62
CA ASN A 315 -8.17 -7.10 -7.22
C ASN A 315 -8.68 -8.43 -6.65
N ASP A 316 -7.96 -9.53 -6.90
CA ASP A 316 -8.20 -10.86 -6.32
C ASP A 316 -6.98 -11.29 -5.50
N SER A 317 -6.87 -10.71 -4.31
CA SER A 317 -5.73 -10.94 -3.43
C SER A 317 -5.66 -12.38 -2.91
N ASN A 318 -6.79 -13.08 -2.76
CA ASN A 318 -6.79 -14.49 -2.36
C ASN A 318 -6.07 -15.37 -3.39
N ALA A 319 -6.38 -15.19 -4.68
CA ALA A 319 -5.71 -15.92 -5.74
C ALA A 319 -4.23 -15.52 -5.89
N ALA A 320 -3.89 -14.24 -5.61
CA ALA A 320 -2.51 -13.78 -5.63
C ALA A 320 -1.70 -14.45 -4.52
N VAL A 321 -2.24 -14.49 -3.29
CA VAL A 321 -1.63 -15.14 -2.13
C VAL A 321 -1.44 -16.64 -2.39
N GLU A 322 -2.43 -17.33 -2.96
CA GLU A 322 -2.30 -18.74 -3.33
C GLU A 322 -1.14 -18.94 -4.34
N THR A 323 -1.07 -18.10 -5.37
CA THR A 323 -0.03 -18.17 -6.41
C THR A 323 1.37 -17.93 -5.83
N LEU A 324 1.54 -16.89 -5.01
CA LEU A 324 2.82 -16.51 -4.41
C LEU A 324 3.27 -17.51 -3.35
N THR A 325 2.33 -18.04 -2.56
CA THR A 325 2.61 -19.13 -1.61
C THR A 325 3.09 -20.38 -2.34
N GLY A 326 2.49 -20.72 -3.47
CA GLY A 326 2.93 -21.84 -4.30
C GLY A 326 4.30 -21.64 -4.96
N LEU A 327 4.73 -20.38 -5.14
CA LEU A 327 6.04 -20.05 -5.71
C LEU A 327 7.14 -20.06 -4.64
N ASP A 328 6.84 -19.59 -3.42
CA ASP A 328 7.69 -19.61 -2.21
C ASP A 328 9.10 -19.02 -2.40
N ILE A 329 9.15 -17.80 -2.94
CA ILE A 329 10.36 -17.00 -3.17
C ILE A 329 10.12 -15.53 -2.75
N PRO A 330 11.17 -14.70 -2.62
CA PRO A 330 11.01 -13.27 -2.42
C PRO A 330 10.19 -12.63 -3.53
N TYR A 331 9.19 -11.83 -3.16
CA TYR A 331 8.35 -11.06 -4.06
C TYR A 331 8.50 -9.57 -3.80
N ILE A 332 9.08 -8.86 -4.77
CA ILE A 332 9.23 -7.40 -4.76
C ILE A 332 8.19 -6.80 -5.69
N ALA A 333 7.42 -5.84 -5.19
CA ALA A 333 6.60 -4.99 -6.03
C ALA A 333 7.36 -3.67 -6.29
N ALA A 334 7.74 -3.46 -7.55
CA ALA A 334 8.41 -2.27 -8.02
C ALA A 334 7.53 -1.55 -9.03
N HIS A 335 7.41 -0.24 -8.89
CA HIS A 335 6.31 0.49 -9.54
C HIS A 335 6.85 1.65 -10.37
N PRO A 336 6.39 1.79 -11.63
CA PRO A 336 6.53 3.02 -12.36
C PRO A 336 5.53 4.06 -11.83
N LEU A 337 5.93 5.34 -11.81
CA LEU A 337 5.01 6.44 -11.53
C LEU A 337 4.13 6.69 -12.75
N GLU A 338 2.82 6.73 -12.55
CA GLU A 338 1.82 6.90 -13.63
C GLU A 338 1.04 8.20 -13.50
N PHE A 339 0.71 8.62 -12.28
CA PHE A 339 -0.08 9.83 -12.02
C PHE A 339 0.81 11.03 -11.69
N GLN A 340 2.05 10.76 -11.26
CA GLN A 340 3.05 11.77 -10.94
C GLN A 340 4.28 11.63 -11.85
N THR A 341 4.89 12.76 -12.19
CA THR A 341 6.21 12.77 -12.84
C THR A 341 7.31 12.46 -11.82
N LEU A 342 8.47 12.00 -12.30
CA LEU A 342 9.67 11.83 -11.48
C LEU A 342 10.06 13.12 -10.76
N GLY A 343 9.87 14.27 -11.39
CA GLY A 343 10.12 15.58 -10.79
C GLY A 343 9.15 15.91 -9.64
N GLN A 344 7.85 15.66 -9.83
CA GLN A 344 6.83 15.84 -8.79
C GLN A 344 7.06 14.91 -7.59
N TRP A 345 7.30 13.62 -7.84
CA TRP A 345 7.64 12.66 -6.78
C TRP A 345 8.89 13.07 -6.00
N ALA A 346 9.95 13.48 -6.71
CA ALA A 346 11.18 13.93 -6.09
C ALA A 346 10.97 15.15 -5.18
N ALA A 347 10.20 16.14 -5.64
CA ALA A 347 9.91 17.38 -4.90
C ALA A 347 8.87 17.20 -3.78
N SER A 348 8.09 16.12 -3.80
CA SER A 348 7.04 15.85 -2.81
C SER A 348 7.64 15.44 -1.45
N ASP A 349 7.30 16.17 -0.39
CA ASP A 349 7.60 15.77 1.00
C ASP A 349 6.92 14.44 1.36
N GLY A 350 5.74 14.17 0.81
CA GLY A 350 4.99 12.93 1.03
C GLY A 350 5.52 11.73 0.24
N GLY A 351 6.28 12.00 -0.83
CA GLY A 351 6.61 11.00 -1.85
C GLY A 351 5.41 10.75 -2.77
N LEU A 352 4.88 9.53 -2.78
CA LEU A 352 3.76 9.15 -3.64
C LEU A 352 2.45 9.85 -3.26
N GLY A 353 1.67 10.25 -4.27
CA GLY A 353 0.32 10.80 -4.09
C GLY A 353 -0.67 9.77 -3.50
N PRO A 354 -1.85 10.20 -3.03
CA PRO A 354 -2.83 9.33 -2.36
C PRO A 354 -3.29 8.13 -3.20
N VAL A 355 -3.72 8.40 -4.44
CA VAL A 355 -4.19 7.37 -5.39
C VAL A 355 -3.07 6.40 -5.71
N GLU A 356 -1.87 6.95 -5.93
CA GLU A 356 -0.70 6.18 -6.31
C GLU A 356 -0.21 5.28 -5.16
N THR A 357 -0.21 5.79 -3.91
CA THR A 357 0.09 4.99 -2.71
C THR A 357 -0.91 3.84 -2.54
N THR A 358 -2.21 4.09 -2.76
CA THR A 358 -3.21 3.02 -2.66
C THR A 358 -2.98 1.93 -3.71
N MET A 359 -2.80 2.33 -4.97
CA MET A 359 -2.72 1.39 -6.10
C MET A 359 -1.38 0.66 -6.17
N LEU A 360 -0.28 1.38 -5.95
CA LEU A 360 1.07 0.85 -6.11
C LEU A 360 1.59 0.19 -4.83
N ILE A 361 1.05 0.50 -3.64
CA ILE A 361 1.60 -0.03 -2.37
C ILE A 361 0.54 -0.77 -1.57
N ALA A 362 -0.57 -0.13 -1.20
CA ALA A 362 -1.52 -0.72 -0.26
C ALA A 362 -2.19 -1.99 -0.80
N LEU A 363 -2.61 -2.01 -2.07
CA LEU A 363 -3.21 -3.22 -2.67
C LEU A 363 -2.19 -4.36 -2.85
N PRO A 364 -0.96 -4.13 -3.36
CA PRO A 364 0.09 -5.15 -3.35
C PRO A 364 0.46 -5.67 -1.95
N GLU A 365 0.41 -4.84 -0.89
CA GLU A 365 0.65 -5.30 0.49
C GLU A 365 -0.35 -6.39 0.92
N ILE A 366 -1.60 -6.32 0.46
CA ILE A 366 -2.65 -7.33 0.71
C ILE A 366 -2.35 -8.63 -0.05
N ASP A 367 -1.72 -8.54 -1.23
CA ASP A 367 -1.22 -9.71 -1.96
C ASP A 367 0.00 -10.36 -1.29
N GLY A 368 0.63 -9.65 -0.33
CA GLY A 368 1.83 -10.07 0.38
C GLY A 368 3.12 -9.46 -0.17
N ALA A 369 3.02 -8.43 -1.01
CA ALA A 369 4.17 -7.66 -1.46
C ALA A 369 4.90 -6.99 -0.28
N THR A 370 6.21 -6.87 -0.45
CA THR A 370 7.09 -6.13 0.44
C THR A 370 8.09 -5.36 -0.43
N ASN A 371 8.98 -4.60 0.20
CA ASN A 371 10.06 -3.89 -0.51
C ASN A 371 9.56 -2.92 -1.62
N PRO A 372 8.54 -2.07 -1.36
CA PRO A 372 7.99 -1.20 -2.40
C PRO A 372 9.08 -0.27 -2.95
N THR A 373 9.29 -0.29 -4.27
CA THR A 373 10.39 0.45 -4.91
C THR A 373 9.91 1.21 -6.14
N VAL A 374 10.00 2.54 -6.11
CA VAL A 374 9.86 3.38 -7.32
C VAL A 374 11.08 3.13 -8.19
N PHE A 375 10.91 2.86 -9.49
CA PHE A 375 12.07 2.63 -10.39
C PHE A 375 12.02 3.44 -11.69
N ALA A 376 10.88 4.03 -12.02
CA ALA A 376 10.65 4.70 -13.29
C ALA A 376 9.47 5.68 -13.18
N GLY A 377 9.34 6.55 -14.17
CA GLY A 377 8.23 7.49 -14.30
C GLY A 377 8.43 8.41 -15.50
N ARG A 378 7.48 9.29 -15.76
CA ARG A 378 7.63 10.31 -16.81
C ARG A 378 8.36 11.54 -16.28
N HIS A 379 9.07 12.25 -17.15
CA HIS A 379 9.67 13.54 -16.79
C HIS A 379 8.70 14.68 -17.09
N GLY A 380 8.59 15.65 -16.18
CA GLY A 380 8.00 16.95 -16.49
C GLY A 380 8.97 17.84 -17.27
N ASP A 381 8.56 19.08 -17.55
CA ASP A 381 9.36 20.06 -18.28
C ASP A 381 10.71 20.36 -17.58
N ASP A 382 10.70 20.38 -16.25
CA ASP A 382 11.89 20.65 -15.42
C ASP A 382 12.79 19.42 -15.16
N GLY A 383 12.43 18.25 -15.70
CA GLY A 383 13.14 17.00 -15.42
C GLY A 383 12.96 16.52 -13.97
N CYS A 384 13.97 15.82 -13.43
CA CYS A 384 14.01 15.34 -12.05
C CYS A 384 15.32 15.75 -11.36
N LYS A 385 15.20 16.39 -10.19
CA LYS A 385 16.33 16.86 -9.38
C LYS A 385 16.44 16.14 -8.03
N GLY A 386 15.78 14.98 -7.90
CA GLY A 386 15.74 14.21 -6.64
C GLY A 386 17.05 13.55 -6.23
N CYS A 387 18.04 13.51 -7.12
CA CYS A 387 19.37 12.98 -6.87
C CYS A 387 20.43 13.76 -7.66
N PRO A 388 21.73 13.58 -7.37
CA PRO A 388 22.82 14.29 -8.06
C PRO A 388 22.87 14.09 -9.58
N GLN A 389 22.20 13.07 -10.14
CA GLN A 389 22.13 12.83 -11.58
C GLN A 389 21.38 13.93 -12.34
N GLY A 390 20.38 14.57 -11.72
CA GLY A 390 19.66 15.70 -12.31
C GLY A 390 19.07 15.42 -13.70
N CYS A 391 18.40 14.27 -13.87
CA CYS A 391 17.88 13.81 -15.17
C CYS A 391 16.98 14.85 -15.86
N ARG A 392 17.10 14.99 -17.18
CA ARG A 392 16.21 15.81 -18.02
C ARG A 392 15.40 14.91 -18.94
N ALA A 393 14.26 15.41 -19.42
CA ALA A 393 13.50 14.73 -20.45
C ALA A 393 14.32 14.66 -21.74
N GLU A 394 14.44 13.46 -22.31
CA GLU A 394 14.94 13.25 -23.66
C GLU A 394 13.73 13.15 -24.59
N GLY A 395 13.50 14.15 -25.45
CA GLY A 395 12.38 14.15 -26.40
C GLY A 395 11.06 14.73 -25.86
N ALA A 396 9.92 14.26 -26.37
CA ALA A 396 8.61 14.69 -25.89
C ALA A 396 8.35 14.06 -24.51
N HIS A 397 8.00 14.87 -23.51
CA HIS A 397 7.82 14.55 -22.06
C HIS A 397 6.81 13.42 -21.70
N ARG A 398 6.46 12.52 -22.62
CA ARG A 398 5.38 11.53 -22.51
C ARG A 398 5.85 10.07 -22.42
N GLU A 399 7.09 9.78 -22.77
CA GLU A 399 7.66 8.42 -22.72
C GLU A 399 8.10 8.06 -21.28
N MET A 400 8.02 6.78 -20.94
CA MET A 400 8.50 6.28 -19.66
C MET A 400 10.02 6.34 -19.57
N ALA A 401 10.50 7.07 -18.58
CA ALA A 401 11.92 7.20 -18.32
C ALA A 401 12.36 6.32 -17.13
N PRO A 402 13.54 5.72 -17.20
CA PRO A 402 14.14 5.07 -16.04
C PRO A 402 14.52 6.10 -14.97
N CYS A 403 14.50 5.67 -13.70
CA CYS A 403 15.20 6.36 -12.62
C CYS A 403 16.48 5.56 -12.31
N PRO A 404 17.65 5.91 -12.88
CA PRO A 404 18.84 5.05 -12.83
C PRO A 404 19.29 4.72 -11.40
N GLU A 405 19.28 5.72 -10.52
CA GLU A 405 19.70 5.54 -9.13
C GLU A 405 18.79 4.54 -8.38
N ARG A 406 17.46 4.65 -8.54
CA ARG A 406 16.53 3.69 -7.95
C ARG A 406 16.59 2.30 -8.58
N ILE A 407 16.87 2.22 -9.88
CA ILE A 407 17.07 0.94 -10.58
C ILE A 407 18.30 0.21 -10.03
N GLU A 408 19.39 0.92 -9.74
CA GLU A 408 20.57 0.34 -9.08
C GLU A 408 20.24 -0.21 -7.70
N LYS A 409 19.44 0.51 -6.91
CA LYS A 409 18.94 0.03 -5.62
C LYS A 409 18.08 -1.23 -5.76
N LEU A 410 17.12 -1.20 -6.69
CA LEU A 410 16.27 -2.35 -6.98
C LEU A 410 17.09 -3.58 -7.37
N ALA A 411 18.12 -3.41 -8.20
CA ALA A 411 18.98 -4.50 -8.65
C ALA A 411 19.84 -5.07 -7.50
N GLU A 412 20.42 -4.23 -6.65
CA GLU A 412 21.15 -4.68 -5.46
C GLU A 412 20.23 -5.40 -4.46
N LYS A 413 19.07 -4.82 -4.16
CA LYS A 413 18.06 -5.39 -3.25
C LYS A 413 17.60 -6.77 -3.72
N THR A 414 17.28 -6.88 -5.01
CA THR A 414 16.87 -8.14 -5.62
C THR A 414 17.99 -9.17 -5.57
N LEU A 415 19.24 -8.77 -5.85
CA LEU A 415 20.38 -9.67 -5.77
C LEU A 415 20.58 -10.22 -4.35
N ARG A 416 20.49 -9.36 -3.33
CA ARG A 416 20.64 -9.77 -1.92
C ARG A 416 19.54 -10.76 -1.52
N LEU A 417 18.28 -10.48 -1.86
CA LEU A 417 17.15 -11.39 -1.58
C LEU A 417 17.28 -12.73 -2.32
N ALA A 418 17.65 -12.72 -3.59
CA ALA A 418 17.85 -13.94 -4.37
C ALA A 418 19.05 -14.76 -3.84
N THR A 419 20.12 -14.09 -3.42
CA THR A 419 21.30 -14.74 -2.82
C THR A 419 20.93 -15.33 -1.46
N LEU A 420 20.18 -14.61 -0.63
CA LEU A 420 19.66 -15.10 0.65
C LEU A 420 18.84 -16.37 0.45
N ARG A 421 17.94 -16.39 -0.54
CA ARG A 421 17.09 -17.54 -0.87
C ARG A 421 17.89 -18.79 -1.27
N ARG A 422 19.06 -18.61 -1.91
CA ARG A 422 19.98 -19.67 -2.35
C ARG A 422 20.97 -20.11 -1.27
N SER A 423 21.28 -19.21 -0.34
CA SER A 423 22.30 -19.43 0.70
C SER A 423 21.91 -20.56 1.66
N LYS A 424 22.90 -21.21 2.26
CA LYS A 424 22.69 -22.22 3.29
C LYS A 424 22.70 -21.56 4.67
N PRO A 425 21.86 -22.01 5.63
CA PRO A 425 21.80 -21.42 6.98
C PRO A 425 23.17 -21.19 7.65
N GLN A 426 24.06 -22.18 7.59
CA GLN A 426 25.41 -22.12 8.16
C GLN A 426 26.30 -20.98 7.63
N ASP A 427 26.07 -20.55 6.38
CA ASP A 427 26.89 -19.54 5.70
C ASP A 427 26.33 -18.12 5.88
N ARG A 428 25.11 -17.99 6.44
CA ARG A 428 24.40 -16.71 6.57
C ARG A 428 24.89 -15.92 7.78
N LYS A 429 25.20 -14.64 7.56
CA LYS A 429 25.41 -13.66 8.61
C LYS A 429 24.13 -12.90 8.95
N LEU A 430 23.68 -13.00 10.19
CA LEU A 430 22.45 -12.38 10.66
C LEU A 430 22.74 -11.28 11.67
N GLY A 431 22.27 -10.05 11.39
CA GLY A 431 22.25 -8.97 12.37
C GLY A 431 20.89 -8.90 13.06
N ILE A 432 20.81 -9.21 14.35
CA ILE A 432 19.63 -9.01 15.19
C ILE A 432 19.73 -7.65 15.88
N VAL A 433 18.73 -6.80 15.74
CA VAL A 433 18.71 -5.44 16.30
C VAL A 433 17.68 -5.35 17.42
N LEU A 434 18.16 -5.02 18.63
CA LEU A 434 17.33 -4.77 19.82
C LEU A 434 17.14 -3.27 20.05
N PHE A 435 15.99 -2.90 20.61
CA PHE A 435 15.64 -1.53 20.95
C PHE A 435 15.48 -1.34 22.47
N GLY A 436 15.46 -0.09 22.92
CA GLY A 436 14.98 0.30 24.24
C GLY A 436 13.71 1.14 24.10
N PHE A 437 12.60 0.70 24.71
CA PHE A 437 11.33 1.41 24.71
C PHE A 437 10.83 1.72 26.14
N PRO A 438 10.40 2.96 26.44
CA PRO A 438 10.42 4.16 25.57
C PRO A 438 11.84 4.59 25.19
N PRO A 439 12.07 5.23 24.03
CA PRO A 439 13.42 5.63 23.63
C PRO A 439 14.07 6.55 24.67
N ASN A 440 15.33 6.27 25.00
CA ASN A 440 16.13 6.99 26.01
C ASN A 440 15.61 6.93 27.46
N ALA A 441 14.52 6.20 27.74
CA ALA A 441 13.95 6.03 29.09
C ALA A 441 13.65 4.57 29.47
N GLY A 442 13.61 3.65 28.50
CA GLY A 442 13.42 2.22 28.68
C GLY A 442 14.73 1.44 28.72
N ALA A 443 14.72 0.28 29.40
CA ALA A 443 15.88 -0.61 29.42
C ALA A 443 16.09 -1.26 28.04
N VAL A 444 17.34 -1.51 27.66
CA VAL A 444 17.66 -2.25 26.43
C VAL A 444 16.96 -3.61 26.44
N GLY A 445 16.31 -3.96 25.33
CA GLY A 445 15.55 -5.19 25.19
C GLY A 445 14.18 -5.11 25.86
N THR A 446 13.52 -3.95 25.79
CA THR A 446 12.09 -3.80 26.08
C THR A 446 11.32 -3.53 24.79
N ALA A 447 10.20 -4.20 24.62
CA ALA A 447 9.22 -3.95 23.58
C ALA A 447 7.84 -4.12 24.20
N ALA A 448 6.88 -3.27 23.84
CA ALA A 448 5.56 -3.36 24.47
C ALA A 448 4.96 -4.75 24.23
N TYR A 449 4.51 -5.35 25.33
CA TYR A 449 3.87 -6.66 25.36
C TYR A 449 4.72 -7.89 24.94
N LEU A 450 6.04 -7.74 24.80
CA LEU A 450 6.94 -8.84 24.41
C LEU A 450 8.06 -9.05 25.44
N SER A 451 8.25 -10.29 25.89
CA SER A 451 9.44 -10.68 26.67
C SER A 451 10.61 -10.88 25.71
N VAL A 452 11.36 -9.81 25.46
CA VAL A 452 12.39 -9.76 24.41
C VAL A 452 13.49 -10.80 24.63
N PHE A 453 14.08 -10.89 25.82
CA PHE A 453 15.21 -11.80 26.05
C PHE A 453 14.82 -13.27 26.05
N GLU A 454 13.63 -13.64 26.56
CA GLU A 454 13.13 -15.02 26.44
C GLU A 454 12.82 -15.38 24.99
N SER A 455 12.18 -14.46 24.26
CA SER A 455 11.86 -14.65 22.84
C SER A 455 13.13 -14.73 21.98
N LEU A 456 14.13 -13.90 22.28
CA LEU A 456 15.43 -13.92 21.61
C LEU A 456 16.18 -15.21 21.93
N TYR A 457 16.16 -15.67 23.19
CA TYR A 457 16.74 -16.95 23.57
C TYR A 457 16.13 -18.10 22.74
N ASN A 458 14.80 -18.17 22.66
CA ASN A 458 14.10 -19.16 21.84
C ASN A 458 14.48 -19.05 20.35
N THR A 459 14.60 -17.81 19.84
CA THR A 459 15.00 -17.54 18.45
C THR A 459 16.42 -18.02 18.16
N LEU A 460 17.39 -17.75 19.04
CA LEU A 460 18.78 -18.19 18.87
C LEU A 460 18.91 -19.72 18.90
N HIS A 461 18.19 -20.39 19.80
CA HIS A 461 18.15 -21.85 19.83
C HIS A 461 17.47 -22.44 18.59
N ALA A 462 16.42 -21.81 18.08
CA ALA A 462 15.77 -22.21 16.82
C ALA A 462 16.70 -22.02 15.61
N LEU A 463 17.45 -20.90 15.54
CA LEU A 463 18.46 -20.67 14.51
C LEU A 463 19.56 -21.74 14.55
N LYS A 464 20.04 -22.11 15.74
CA LYS A 464 21.02 -23.21 15.91
C LYS A 464 20.46 -24.54 15.41
N ALA A 465 19.20 -24.84 15.74
CA ALA A 465 18.53 -26.06 15.29
C ALA A 465 18.31 -26.10 13.76
N GLU A 466 18.06 -24.96 13.13
CA GLU A 466 17.96 -24.80 11.67
C GLU A 466 19.33 -24.91 10.97
N GLY A 467 20.43 -24.84 11.73
CA GLY A 467 21.79 -25.03 11.24
C GLY A 467 22.57 -23.74 10.96
N TYR A 468 22.16 -22.60 11.52
CA TYR A 468 22.99 -21.39 11.51
C TYR A 468 24.28 -21.62 12.33
N ASP A 469 25.37 -20.98 11.92
CA ASP A 469 26.62 -20.97 12.68
C ASP A 469 26.53 -19.99 13.85
N LEU A 470 26.10 -20.48 15.01
CA LEU A 470 26.18 -19.77 16.29
C LEU A 470 26.32 -20.76 17.44
N GLU A 471 26.73 -20.27 18.61
CA GLU A 471 26.57 -21.01 19.87
C GLU A 471 25.71 -20.17 20.81
N PRO A 472 24.43 -20.53 21.01
CA PRO A 472 23.53 -19.73 21.84
C PRO A 472 23.92 -19.86 23.33
N PRO A 473 23.71 -18.82 24.15
CA PRO A 473 23.89 -18.91 25.60
C PRO A 473 23.02 -20.02 26.23
N ALA A 474 23.49 -20.57 27.35
CA ALA A 474 22.83 -21.69 28.02
C ALA A 474 21.53 -21.29 28.74
N THR A 475 21.41 -20.04 29.16
CA THR A 475 20.24 -19.50 29.86
C THR A 475 19.87 -18.10 29.35
N VAL A 476 18.66 -17.65 29.66
CA VAL A 476 18.19 -16.28 29.34
C VAL A 476 19.04 -15.25 30.10
N GLU A 477 19.43 -15.56 31.34
CA GLU A 477 20.31 -14.72 32.17
C GLU A 477 21.71 -14.59 31.58
N ASP A 478 22.28 -15.68 31.05
CA ASP A 478 23.58 -15.66 30.38
C ASP A 478 23.52 -14.81 29.10
N LEU A 479 22.44 -14.94 28.32
CA LEU A 479 22.20 -14.09 27.15
C LEU A 479 22.10 -12.62 27.54
N ARG A 480 21.30 -12.29 28.55
CA ARG A 480 21.15 -10.93 29.05
C ARG A 480 22.48 -10.36 29.56
N ALA A 481 23.26 -11.16 30.29
CA ALA A 481 24.57 -10.75 30.80
C ALA A 481 25.59 -10.53 29.66
N ALA A 482 25.58 -11.39 28.64
CA ALA A 482 26.47 -11.25 27.48
C ALA A 482 26.19 -9.96 26.70
N VAL A 483 24.90 -9.62 26.51
CA VAL A 483 24.50 -8.40 25.78
C VAL A 483 24.73 -7.14 26.61
N LEU A 484 24.24 -7.10 27.87
CA LEU A 484 24.17 -5.85 28.65
C LEU A 484 25.37 -5.60 29.56
N LYS A 485 26.12 -6.63 29.96
CA LYS A 485 27.24 -6.46 30.91
C LYS A 485 28.57 -6.61 30.20
N GLY A 486 28.85 -7.79 29.64
CA GLY A 486 30.08 -8.09 28.88
C GLY A 486 31.32 -7.28 29.31
N ASN A 487 31.86 -6.50 28.37
CA ASN A 487 32.94 -5.53 28.60
C ASN A 487 32.45 -4.07 28.82
N ALA A 488 31.15 -3.85 29.04
CA ALA A 488 30.52 -2.52 29.07
C ALA A 488 31.19 -1.57 30.08
N ALA A 489 31.50 -2.07 31.28
CA ALA A 489 32.15 -1.29 32.33
C ALA A 489 33.57 -0.83 31.97
N GLN A 490 34.28 -1.56 31.10
CA GLN A 490 35.62 -1.17 30.63
C GLN A 490 35.56 0.09 29.74
N TYR A 491 34.48 0.23 28.97
CA TYR A 491 34.29 1.32 28.01
C TYR A 491 33.32 2.41 28.49
N GLY A 492 32.79 2.26 29.72
CA GLY A 492 31.78 3.16 30.26
C GLY A 492 30.50 3.21 29.43
N GLN A 493 30.12 2.07 28.82
CA GLN A 493 28.92 1.95 27.99
C GLN A 493 27.81 1.18 28.73
N GLU A 494 26.59 1.27 28.21
CA GLU A 494 25.39 0.62 28.79
C GLU A 494 25.24 -0.86 28.39
N ALA A 495 25.99 -1.30 27.39
CA ALA A 495 25.98 -2.68 26.88
C ALA A 495 27.38 -3.08 26.39
N ASN A 496 27.56 -4.36 26.08
CA ASN A 496 28.81 -4.90 25.56
C ASN A 496 29.22 -4.17 24.27
N VAL A 497 30.50 -3.80 24.16
CA VAL A 497 31.10 -3.19 22.98
C VAL A 497 31.64 -4.29 22.07
N ALA A 498 31.08 -4.43 20.88
CA ALA A 498 31.52 -5.38 19.86
C ALA A 498 32.59 -4.80 18.94
N ALA A 499 32.48 -3.51 18.61
CA ALA A 499 33.45 -2.82 17.78
C ALA A 499 33.55 -1.35 18.16
N GLN A 500 34.64 -0.70 17.76
CA GLN A 500 34.83 0.74 17.82
C GLN A 500 35.25 1.22 16.43
N VAL A 501 34.45 2.09 15.81
CA VAL A 501 34.71 2.64 14.49
C VAL A 501 35.36 4.00 14.65
N MET A 502 36.57 4.17 14.11
CA MET A 502 37.35 5.39 14.29
C MET A 502 36.73 6.57 13.54
N ALA A 503 36.99 7.79 14.01
CA ALA A 503 36.49 9.01 13.38
C ALA A 503 36.91 9.11 11.91
N ASP A 504 38.15 8.76 11.58
CA ASP A 504 38.67 8.78 10.20
C ASP A 504 37.84 7.85 9.28
N ASP A 505 37.44 6.67 9.77
CA ASP A 505 36.58 5.74 9.03
C ASP A 505 35.15 6.27 8.89
N ILE A 506 34.64 6.99 9.89
CA ILE A 506 33.34 7.65 9.82
C ILE A 506 33.38 8.73 8.73
N VAL A 507 34.41 9.58 8.73
CA VAL A 507 34.60 10.67 7.78
C VAL A 507 34.76 10.13 6.35
N ALA A 508 35.58 9.10 6.16
CA ALA A 508 35.87 8.57 4.82
C ALA A 508 34.67 7.85 4.17
N HIS A 509 33.76 7.28 4.95
CA HIS A 509 32.74 6.35 4.45
C HIS A 509 31.29 6.78 4.75
N THR A 510 31.06 8.04 5.11
CA THR A 510 29.70 8.59 5.32
C THR A 510 29.43 9.66 4.28
N PRO A 511 28.72 9.34 3.17
CA PRO A 511 28.49 10.29 2.09
C PRO A 511 27.73 11.56 2.49
N TRP A 512 26.86 11.45 3.50
CA TRP A 512 25.99 12.50 4.06
C TRP A 512 26.50 12.97 5.44
N LEU A 513 27.82 13.01 5.60
CA LEU A 513 28.47 13.42 6.85
C LEU A 513 28.11 14.86 7.22
N ASP A 514 28.07 15.75 6.24
CA ASP A 514 27.74 17.17 6.41
C ASP A 514 26.37 17.39 7.05
N GLU A 515 25.36 16.62 6.63
CA GLU A 515 24.02 16.65 7.24
C GLU A 515 24.05 16.21 8.71
N ILE A 516 24.83 15.17 9.05
CA ILE A 516 24.99 14.68 10.42
C ILE A 516 25.77 15.69 11.27
N GLU A 517 26.87 16.25 10.74
CA GLU A 517 27.72 17.19 11.46
C GLU A 517 27.05 18.53 11.71
N ALA A 518 26.17 18.97 10.80
CA ALA A 518 25.37 20.18 10.99
C ALA A 518 24.52 20.11 12.27
N GLN A 519 24.09 18.91 12.67
CA GLN A 519 23.27 18.71 13.86
C GLN A 519 24.08 18.25 15.09
N TRP A 520 25.03 17.34 14.90
CA TRP A 520 25.70 16.63 15.98
C TRP A 520 27.16 17.06 16.19
N GLY A 521 27.63 18.03 15.42
CA GLY A 521 29.03 18.44 15.37
C GLY A 521 29.92 17.41 14.67
N PRO A 522 31.24 17.67 14.57
CA PRO A 522 32.17 16.84 13.83
C PRO A 522 32.17 15.37 14.29
N ALA A 523 32.37 14.44 13.35
CA ALA A 523 32.62 13.04 13.70
C ALA A 523 33.78 12.92 14.71
N PRO A 524 33.71 12.01 15.70
CA PRO A 524 32.70 10.97 15.91
C PRO A 524 31.46 11.44 16.70
N GLY A 525 31.33 12.73 17.02
CA GLY A 525 30.32 13.25 17.92
C GLY A 525 30.51 12.80 19.38
N ARG A 526 29.48 12.98 20.20
CA ARG A 526 29.51 12.72 21.66
C ARG A 526 28.72 11.49 22.10
N VAL A 527 27.77 11.02 21.28
CA VAL A 527 26.90 9.89 21.62
C VAL A 527 27.66 8.58 21.40
N GLN A 528 27.74 7.73 22.43
CA GLN A 528 28.45 6.44 22.40
C GLN A 528 29.89 6.55 21.85
N SER A 529 30.59 7.60 22.25
CA SER A 529 31.90 7.97 21.71
C SER A 529 32.88 8.26 22.85
N ASP A 530 34.15 7.87 22.65
CA ASP A 530 35.28 8.25 23.52
C ASP A 530 36.07 9.45 22.97
N GLY A 531 35.55 10.10 21.92
CA GLY A 531 36.20 11.19 21.19
C GLY A 531 37.16 10.74 20.09
N ARG A 532 37.59 9.47 20.05
CA ARG A 532 38.40 8.91 18.95
C ARG A 532 37.56 8.14 17.94
N GLY A 533 36.46 7.56 18.39
CA GLY A 533 35.53 6.81 17.55
C GLY A 533 34.20 6.54 18.25
N VAL A 534 33.30 5.90 17.53
CA VAL A 534 31.99 5.48 18.04
C VAL A 534 31.98 3.99 18.34
N PHE A 535 31.37 3.60 19.46
CA PHE A 535 31.15 2.21 19.84
C PHE A 535 29.92 1.61 19.15
N VAL A 536 30.07 0.38 18.66
CA VAL A 536 28.98 -0.49 18.23
C VAL A 536 28.66 -1.44 19.37
N LEU A 537 27.48 -1.28 19.97
CA LEU A 537 27.04 -2.07 21.11
C LEU A 537 26.34 -3.36 20.64
N GLY A 538 26.67 -4.48 21.28
CA GLY A 538 26.14 -5.80 20.96
C GLY A 538 27.14 -6.91 21.26
N VAL A 539 26.79 -8.14 20.88
CA VAL A 539 27.62 -9.33 21.04
C VAL A 539 27.46 -10.24 19.83
N GLN A 540 28.56 -10.87 19.40
CA GLN A 540 28.58 -11.79 18.27
C GLN A 540 28.65 -13.25 18.76
N PHE A 541 27.75 -14.09 18.25
CA PHE A 541 27.71 -15.54 18.43
C PHE A 541 27.90 -16.21 17.06
N GLY A 542 29.14 -16.55 16.68
CA GLY A 542 29.43 -17.07 15.35
C GLY A 542 29.08 -16.07 14.25
N ASN A 543 28.21 -16.46 13.31
CA ASN A 543 27.68 -15.62 12.24
C ASN A 543 26.41 -14.84 12.64
N VAL A 544 25.98 -14.88 13.91
CA VAL A 544 24.85 -14.08 14.41
C VAL A 544 25.35 -12.96 15.31
N PHE A 545 25.03 -11.71 14.99
CA PHE A 545 25.33 -10.55 15.82
C PHE A 545 24.05 -10.01 16.46
N VAL A 546 24.01 -9.91 17.79
CA VAL A 546 22.93 -9.28 18.54
C VAL A 546 23.37 -7.87 18.93
N GLY A 547 22.90 -6.87 18.20
CA GLY A 547 23.20 -5.46 18.36
C GLY A 547 22.16 -4.69 19.17
N VAL A 548 22.59 -3.65 19.85
CA VAL A 548 21.72 -2.67 20.52
C VAL A 548 21.66 -1.43 19.65
N GLN A 549 20.46 -1.06 19.18
CA GLN A 549 20.27 0.12 18.36
C GLN A 549 20.69 1.38 19.15
N PRO A 550 21.60 2.21 18.60
CA PRO A 550 21.94 3.50 19.18
C PRO A 550 20.75 4.40 19.45
N THR A 551 20.93 5.34 20.37
CA THR A 551 20.00 6.46 20.50
C THR A 551 20.10 7.36 19.26
N PHE A 552 18.95 7.80 18.76
CA PHE A 552 18.85 8.64 17.57
C PHE A 552 18.87 10.14 17.88
N GLY A 553 18.95 10.52 19.17
CA GLY A 553 19.20 11.89 19.61
C GLY A 553 17.96 12.74 19.91
N TYR A 554 16.76 12.17 19.95
CA TYR A 554 15.54 12.86 20.32
C TYR A 554 14.91 12.20 21.55
N GLU A 555 14.49 12.98 22.55
CA GLU A 555 13.91 12.49 23.79
C GLU A 555 12.39 12.35 23.68
N GLY A 556 11.85 11.17 24.01
CA GLY A 556 10.41 10.87 23.97
C GLY A 556 9.94 10.06 22.76
N ASP A 557 8.76 10.39 22.24
CA ASP A 557 8.06 9.62 21.20
C ASP A 557 8.74 9.73 19.82
N PRO A 558 9.24 8.63 19.23
CA PRO A 558 9.94 8.64 17.93
C PRO A 558 9.00 9.04 16.78
N MET A 559 7.68 8.88 16.93
CA MET A 559 6.71 9.25 15.90
C MET A 559 6.72 10.75 15.58
N ARG A 560 7.26 11.60 16.47
CA ARG A 560 7.44 13.03 16.19
C ARG A 560 8.39 13.27 15.03
N LEU A 561 9.35 12.37 14.79
CA LEU A 561 10.27 12.47 13.66
C LEU A 561 9.57 12.41 12.29
N LEU A 562 8.35 11.85 12.22
CA LEU A 562 7.53 11.87 10.99
C LEU A 562 7.09 13.28 10.57
N PHE A 563 7.30 14.28 11.41
CA PHE A 563 6.98 15.69 11.15
C PHE A 563 8.23 16.58 11.07
N GLU A 564 9.40 16.07 11.47
CA GLU A 564 10.63 16.85 11.51
C GLU A 564 11.25 17.02 10.12
N LYS A 565 11.74 18.22 9.85
CA LYS A 565 12.50 18.56 8.63
C LYS A 565 13.92 18.93 9.00
N GLY A 566 14.89 18.38 8.29
CA GLY A 566 16.32 18.69 8.48
C GLY A 566 16.97 18.02 9.68
N PHE A 567 16.27 17.11 10.39
CA PHE A 567 16.87 16.27 11.41
C PHE A 567 17.64 15.10 10.74
N ALA A 568 18.81 14.79 11.27
CA ALA A 568 19.74 13.74 10.87
C ALA A 568 20.02 12.81 12.07
N PRO A 569 20.29 11.51 11.82
CA PRO A 569 20.69 10.57 12.87
C PRO A 569 22.01 10.97 13.52
N THR A 570 22.24 10.51 14.74
CA THR A 570 23.56 10.63 15.39
C THR A 570 24.64 9.88 14.60
N HIS A 571 25.90 10.26 14.76
CA HIS A 571 27.05 9.52 14.22
C HIS A 571 26.99 8.03 14.60
N ALA A 572 26.61 7.72 15.84
CA ALA A 572 26.47 6.35 16.31
C ALA A 572 25.40 5.56 15.56
N PHE A 573 24.23 6.15 15.38
CA PHE A 573 23.11 5.51 14.69
C PHE A 573 23.45 5.22 13.23
N ALA A 574 24.01 6.20 12.51
CA ALA A 574 24.43 6.01 11.13
C ALA A 574 25.55 4.98 10.99
N THR A 575 26.53 5.03 11.90
CA THR A 575 27.67 4.10 11.91
C THR A 575 27.24 2.67 12.21
N PHE A 576 26.28 2.47 13.12
CA PHE A 576 25.77 1.14 13.48
C PHE A 576 25.21 0.40 12.26
N TYR A 577 24.30 1.03 11.51
CA TYR A 577 23.72 0.40 10.33
C TYR A 577 24.71 0.23 9.18
N ARG A 578 25.62 1.18 8.99
CA ARG A 578 26.72 1.06 8.02
C ARG A 578 27.64 -0.12 8.38
N TRP A 579 27.99 -0.26 9.65
CA TRP A 579 28.84 -1.33 10.16
C TRP A 579 28.18 -2.70 9.99
N LEU A 580 26.90 -2.83 10.33
CA LEU A 580 26.13 -4.05 10.06
C LEU A 580 26.18 -4.45 8.59
N ARG A 581 26.03 -3.48 7.69
CA ARG A 581 25.99 -3.70 6.24
C ARG A 581 27.34 -4.03 5.63
N ASN A 582 28.39 -3.32 6.03
CA ASN A 582 29.66 -3.30 5.30
C ASN A 582 30.79 -4.03 6.02
N ASP A 583 30.84 -3.94 7.36
CA ASP A 583 31.94 -4.47 8.16
C ASP A 583 31.61 -5.86 8.72
N PHE A 584 30.48 -5.98 9.43
CA PHE A 584 29.95 -7.28 9.80
C PHE A 584 29.52 -8.07 8.54
N GLY A 585 28.91 -7.36 7.59
CA GLY A 585 28.47 -7.91 6.31
C GLY A 585 27.24 -8.78 6.47
N ALA A 586 26.19 -8.28 7.14
CA ALA A 586 24.94 -9.00 7.32
C ALA A 586 24.27 -9.33 5.97
N ASP A 587 23.86 -10.58 5.82
CA ASP A 587 23.02 -11.05 4.71
C ASP A 587 21.54 -10.69 4.93
N ALA A 588 21.13 -10.60 6.19
CA ALA A 588 19.79 -10.16 6.60
C ALA A 588 19.84 -9.49 7.97
N LEU A 589 18.88 -8.60 8.21
CA LEU A 589 18.60 -8.04 9.52
C LEU A 589 17.31 -8.64 10.08
N LEU A 590 17.32 -8.91 11.38
CA LEU A 590 16.13 -9.17 12.19
C LEU A 590 15.99 -8.05 13.21
N HIS A 591 15.05 -7.14 12.98
CA HIS A 591 14.69 -6.19 14.01
C HIS A 591 13.66 -6.81 14.95
N PHE A 592 13.92 -6.73 16.26
CA PHE A 592 13.26 -7.56 17.25
C PHE A 592 12.32 -6.76 18.15
N GLY A 593 11.02 -6.81 17.84
CA GLY A 593 9.97 -6.03 18.51
C GLY A 593 9.58 -4.78 17.73
N MET A 594 8.61 -4.03 18.25
CA MET A 594 8.09 -2.81 17.64
C MET A 594 8.81 -1.53 18.14
N HIS A 595 8.57 -0.41 17.45
CA HIS A 595 9.13 0.92 17.74
C HIS A 595 10.63 1.09 17.48
N GLY A 596 11.19 0.39 16.49
CA GLY A 596 12.55 0.71 16.04
C GLY A 596 12.59 2.12 15.48
N ALA A 597 13.66 2.88 15.74
CA ALA A 597 13.70 4.28 15.29
C ALA A 597 13.88 4.44 13.77
N LEU A 598 14.34 3.38 13.08
CA LEU A 598 14.77 3.46 11.69
C LEU A 598 13.64 3.88 10.75
N GLU A 599 12.46 3.29 10.88
CA GLU A 599 11.30 3.61 10.05
C GLU A 599 10.74 5.01 10.32
N PHE A 600 10.99 5.60 11.50
CA PHE A 600 10.51 6.94 11.84
C PHE A 600 11.48 8.06 11.46
N MET A 601 12.72 7.73 11.07
CA MET A 601 13.71 8.73 10.66
C MET A 601 13.20 9.60 9.50
N PRO A 602 13.55 10.90 9.42
CA PRO A 602 12.99 11.82 8.44
C PRO A 602 13.14 11.36 6.98
N GLY A 603 12.10 11.63 6.19
CA GLY A 603 12.02 11.25 4.78
C GLY A 603 10.57 11.05 4.32
N LYS A 604 10.37 10.79 3.02
CA LYS A 604 9.08 10.60 2.36
C LYS A 604 8.20 9.56 3.05
N GLN A 605 6.88 9.77 3.09
CA GLN A 605 5.91 8.87 3.74
C GLN A 605 5.91 7.49 3.06
N ALA A 606 5.91 7.48 1.73
CA ALA A 606 6.03 6.28 0.92
C ALA A 606 6.75 6.57 -0.41
N GLY A 607 7.36 5.55 -1.01
CA GLY A 607 8.16 5.70 -2.23
C GLY A 607 9.49 6.42 -1.95
N MET A 608 10.33 5.81 -1.11
CA MET A 608 11.60 6.39 -0.65
C MET A 608 12.56 6.68 -1.82
N GLY A 609 13.24 7.82 -1.73
CA GLY A 609 14.35 8.23 -2.58
C GLY A 609 15.68 8.28 -1.83
N GLN A 610 16.74 8.61 -2.56
CA GLN A 610 18.13 8.65 -2.03
C GLN A 610 18.33 9.65 -0.88
N ALA A 611 17.48 10.66 -0.77
CA ALA A 611 17.56 11.68 0.27
C ALA A 611 16.99 11.22 1.63
N ASP A 612 16.26 10.10 1.65
CA ASP A 612 15.51 9.71 2.84
C ASP A 612 16.34 8.85 3.79
N TRP A 613 16.37 9.19 5.08
CA TRP A 613 17.21 8.51 6.07
C TRP A 613 16.96 6.99 6.19
N PRO A 614 15.70 6.50 6.22
CA PRO A 614 15.47 5.06 6.28
C PRO A 614 16.13 4.29 5.12
N ASP A 615 16.07 4.82 3.89
CA ASP A 615 16.71 4.26 2.68
C ASP A 615 18.24 4.27 2.80
N ARG A 616 18.81 5.38 3.24
CA ARG A 616 20.26 5.58 3.43
C ARG A 616 20.86 4.61 4.45
N LEU A 617 20.17 4.49 5.60
CA LEU A 617 20.65 3.77 6.78
C LEU A 617 20.65 2.27 6.53
N ILE A 618 19.49 1.69 6.22
CA ILE A 618 19.41 0.24 5.99
C ILE A 618 20.02 -0.16 4.65
N GLY A 619 20.00 0.73 3.66
CA GLY A 619 20.35 0.40 2.28
C GLY A 619 19.47 -0.74 1.74
N GLU A 620 20.09 -1.66 1.02
CA GLU A 620 19.37 -2.73 0.33
C GLU A 620 19.37 -4.06 1.10
N MET A 621 19.71 -4.04 2.40
CA MET A 621 19.72 -5.26 3.22
C MET A 621 18.31 -5.86 3.36
N PRO A 622 18.14 -7.18 3.18
CA PRO A 622 16.91 -7.87 3.56
C PRO A 622 16.57 -7.59 5.03
N ASN A 623 15.36 -7.09 5.27
CA ASN A 623 14.90 -6.68 6.59
C ASN A 623 13.70 -7.52 7.01
N VAL A 624 13.86 -8.33 8.04
CA VAL A 624 12.78 -9.07 8.71
C VAL A 624 12.49 -8.37 10.02
N TYR A 625 11.20 -8.15 10.30
CA TYR A 625 10.74 -7.47 11.50
C TYR A 625 9.76 -8.35 12.27
N LEU A 626 9.98 -8.51 13.57
CA LEU A 626 9.03 -9.16 14.46
C LEU A 626 8.05 -8.11 15.00
N TYR A 627 6.77 -8.21 14.66
CA TYR A 627 5.75 -7.19 15.00
C TYR A 627 4.53 -7.78 15.70
N ALA A 628 3.92 -7.04 16.63
CA ALA A 628 2.67 -7.47 17.26
C ALA A 628 1.52 -7.45 16.25
N SER A 629 0.70 -8.51 16.25
CA SER A 629 -0.39 -8.67 15.29
C SER A 629 -1.45 -7.57 15.36
N ASN A 630 -1.57 -6.92 16.52
CA ASN A 630 -2.51 -5.83 16.78
C ASN A 630 -1.93 -4.44 16.48
N ASN A 631 -0.74 -4.32 15.86
CA ASN A 631 -0.18 -3.03 15.46
C ASN A 631 0.11 -2.97 13.94
N PRO A 632 -0.93 -3.10 13.09
CA PRO A 632 -0.75 -3.00 11.63
C PRO A 632 -0.23 -1.65 11.18
N SER A 633 -0.53 -0.60 11.93
CA SER A 633 -0.29 0.78 11.50
C SER A 633 1.21 1.09 11.42
N GLU A 634 1.97 0.80 12.47
CA GLU A 634 3.41 0.98 12.47
C GLU A 634 4.14 -0.10 11.65
N ALA A 635 3.64 -1.34 11.66
CA ALA A 635 4.17 -2.40 10.80
C ALA A 635 4.14 -1.99 9.31
N THR A 636 3.09 -1.26 8.90
CA THR A 636 2.98 -0.72 7.54
C THR A 636 4.02 0.37 7.28
N LEU A 637 4.37 1.22 8.25
CA LEU A 637 5.48 2.16 8.10
C LEU A 637 6.82 1.43 7.92
N ALA A 638 7.08 0.40 8.73
CA ALA A 638 8.28 -0.42 8.60
C ALA A 638 8.38 -1.06 7.20
N LYS A 639 7.27 -1.58 6.65
CA LYS A 639 7.22 -2.09 5.26
C LYS A 639 7.60 -1.01 4.24
N ARG A 640 6.95 0.15 4.31
CA ARG A 640 7.02 1.20 3.29
C ARG A 640 8.31 2.01 3.32
N ARG A 641 8.90 2.20 4.51
CA ARG A 641 10.07 3.06 4.74
C ARG A 641 11.36 2.28 4.93
N SER A 642 11.29 1.03 5.42
CA SER A 642 12.47 0.19 5.71
C SER A 642 12.50 -1.14 4.98
N ASN A 643 11.60 -1.35 3.99
CA ASN A 643 11.52 -2.55 3.16
C ASN A 643 11.26 -3.85 3.95
N ALA A 644 10.61 -3.75 5.11
CA ALA A 644 10.48 -4.86 6.04
C ALA A 644 9.52 -5.98 5.57
N VAL A 645 9.87 -7.22 5.91
CA VAL A 645 8.94 -8.35 5.98
C VAL A 645 8.50 -8.48 7.44
N THR A 646 7.29 -8.07 7.76
CA THR A 646 6.80 -7.96 9.15
C THR A 646 6.08 -9.24 9.58
N VAL A 647 6.80 -10.12 10.27
CA VAL A 647 6.30 -11.39 10.80
C VAL A 647 5.55 -11.13 12.10
N THR A 648 4.27 -11.52 12.15
CA THR A 648 3.44 -11.30 13.35
C THR A 648 3.79 -12.22 14.50
N HIS A 649 3.71 -11.68 15.72
CA HIS A 649 3.53 -12.46 16.94
C HIS A 649 2.22 -12.06 17.64
N LEU A 650 1.74 -12.92 18.53
CA LEU A 650 0.55 -12.66 19.33
C LEU A 650 0.83 -11.61 20.41
N THR A 651 -0.22 -10.91 20.85
CA THR A 651 -0.19 -10.19 22.12
C THR A 651 -0.28 -11.16 23.29
N PRO A 652 0.09 -10.74 24.52
CA PRO A 652 -0.08 -11.53 25.73
C PRO A 652 -1.54 -11.98 25.91
N PRO A 653 -1.74 -13.07 26.66
CA PRO A 653 -3.05 -13.45 27.15
C PRO A 653 -3.80 -12.27 27.76
N LEU A 654 -5.12 -12.21 27.54
CA LEU A 654 -5.98 -11.26 28.22
C LEU A 654 -6.64 -11.95 29.42
N ALA A 655 -6.81 -11.21 30.51
CA ALA A 655 -7.57 -11.63 31.67
C ALA A 655 -8.45 -10.47 32.16
N ALA A 656 -9.52 -10.82 32.88
CA ALA A 656 -10.26 -9.83 33.66
C ALA A 656 -9.35 -9.20 34.73
N SER A 657 -9.37 -7.87 34.87
CA SER A 657 -8.61 -7.14 35.89
C SER A 657 -8.95 -7.58 37.31
N GLY A 658 -10.19 -8.04 37.51
CA GLY A 658 -10.70 -8.42 38.82
C GLY A 658 -10.81 -7.23 39.78
N LEU A 659 -11.18 -7.52 41.02
CA LEU A 659 -11.16 -6.54 42.10
C LEU A 659 -10.21 -6.98 43.20
N TYR A 660 -9.54 -6.02 43.83
CA TYR A 660 -8.60 -6.28 44.92
C TYR A 660 -8.70 -5.23 46.03
N LYS A 661 -8.36 -5.63 47.26
CA LYS A 661 -8.35 -4.76 48.45
C LYS A 661 -9.71 -4.05 48.62
N GLY A 662 -9.71 -2.71 48.76
CA GLY A 662 -10.90 -1.91 49.01
C GLY A 662 -11.99 -2.07 47.94
N LEU A 663 -11.63 -2.35 46.67
CA LEU A 663 -12.61 -2.59 45.62
C LEU A 663 -13.40 -3.89 45.83
N ALA A 664 -12.75 -4.93 46.35
CA ALA A 664 -13.40 -6.19 46.69
C ALA A 664 -14.32 -6.03 47.91
N GLU A 665 -13.85 -5.33 48.95
CA GLU A 665 -14.65 -5.02 50.15
C GLU A 665 -15.89 -4.17 49.82
N LEU A 666 -15.75 -3.22 48.90
CA LEU A 666 -16.85 -2.41 48.40
C LEU A 666 -17.89 -3.26 47.64
N LYS A 667 -17.43 -4.20 46.79
CA LYS A 667 -18.32 -5.14 46.08
C LYS A 667 -19.09 -6.03 47.05
N ASP A 668 -18.46 -6.52 48.12
CA ASP A 668 -19.13 -7.32 49.15
C ASP A 668 -20.25 -6.53 49.84
N SER A 669 -19.95 -5.28 50.19
CA SER A 669 -20.90 -4.38 50.86
C SER A 669 -22.07 -4.01 49.94
N LEU A 670 -21.81 -3.75 48.66
CA LEU A 670 -22.85 -3.56 47.65
C LEU A 670 -23.67 -4.83 47.40
N THR A 671 -23.05 -6.00 47.39
CA THR A 671 -23.76 -7.29 47.24
C THR A 671 -24.74 -7.47 48.40
N ARG A 672 -24.31 -7.20 49.64
CA ARG A 672 -25.18 -7.22 50.82
C ARG A 672 -26.30 -6.18 50.74
N TRP A 673 -25.98 -4.96 50.31
CA TRP A 673 -26.98 -3.90 50.12
C TRP A 673 -28.04 -4.28 49.08
N ARG A 674 -27.65 -4.87 47.94
CA ARG A 674 -28.56 -5.36 46.89
C ARG A 674 -29.45 -6.51 47.37
N GLY A 675 -28.92 -7.38 48.24
CA GLY A 675 -29.65 -8.48 48.85
C GLY A 675 -30.51 -8.10 50.07
N SER A 676 -30.35 -6.89 50.61
CA SER A 676 -31.07 -6.42 51.79
C SER A 676 -32.50 -5.96 51.47
N ASP A 677 -33.44 -6.17 52.41
CA ASP A 677 -34.81 -5.66 52.31
C ASP A 677 -34.80 -4.12 52.25
N PRO A 678 -35.41 -3.49 51.22
CA PRO A 678 -35.50 -2.03 51.09
C PRO A 678 -36.12 -1.31 52.31
N THR A 679 -36.88 -2.01 53.14
CA THR A 679 -37.58 -1.45 54.31
C THR A 679 -36.82 -1.64 55.63
N SER A 680 -35.65 -2.30 55.63
CA SER A 680 -34.86 -2.52 56.84
C SER A 680 -33.94 -1.32 57.15
N GLY A 681 -33.68 -1.07 58.44
CA GLY A 681 -32.73 -0.02 58.88
C GLY A 681 -31.28 -0.32 58.49
N GLU A 682 -30.94 -1.59 58.25
CA GLU A 682 -29.62 -2.06 57.81
C GLU A 682 -29.20 -1.43 56.48
N ARG A 683 -30.16 -1.14 55.59
CA ARG A 683 -29.87 -0.57 54.28
C ARG A 683 -29.24 0.81 54.36
N ALA A 684 -29.70 1.67 55.28
CA ALA A 684 -29.14 3.00 55.49
C ALA A 684 -27.72 2.95 56.08
N GLU A 685 -27.44 1.97 56.96
CA GLU A 685 -26.10 1.74 57.51
C GLU A 685 -25.14 1.25 56.42
N LEU A 686 -25.60 0.34 55.54
CA LEU A 686 -24.84 -0.12 54.38
C LEU A 686 -24.56 1.01 53.40
N GLU A 687 -25.50 1.92 53.15
CA GLU A 687 -25.27 3.08 52.29
C GLU A 687 -24.22 4.04 52.85
N ALA A 688 -24.16 4.22 54.17
CA ALA A 688 -23.09 5.00 54.80
C ALA A 688 -21.73 4.30 54.65
N LEU A 689 -21.67 2.99 54.93
CA LEU A 689 -20.44 2.20 54.74
C LEU A 689 -19.97 2.20 53.28
N ILE A 690 -20.87 2.00 52.33
CA ILE A 690 -20.59 2.01 50.89
C ILE A 690 -20.04 3.38 50.48
N ARG A 691 -20.58 4.48 51.02
CA ARG A 691 -20.07 5.83 50.76
C ARG A 691 -18.63 5.99 51.22
N ASP A 692 -18.32 5.55 52.44
CA ASP A 692 -16.97 5.63 53.00
C ASP A 692 -15.99 4.74 52.22
N GLN A 693 -16.40 3.52 51.87
CA GLN A 693 -15.60 2.59 51.07
C GLN A 693 -15.37 3.10 49.65
N ALA A 694 -16.39 3.69 49.01
CA ALA A 694 -16.28 4.29 47.68
C ALA A 694 -15.30 5.48 47.70
N ALA A 695 -15.37 6.33 48.73
CA ALA A 695 -14.42 7.42 48.90
C ALA A 695 -12.98 6.92 49.11
N ALA A 696 -12.79 5.79 49.78
CA ALA A 696 -11.45 5.20 49.97
C ALA A 696 -10.81 4.65 48.68
N VAL A 697 -11.60 4.49 47.61
CA VAL A 697 -11.14 3.99 46.29
C VAL A 697 -11.41 5.00 45.16
N ASP A 698 -11.63 6.28 45.50
CA ASP A 698 -11.87 7.37 44.55
C ASP A 698 -13.10 7.16 43.63
N LEU A 699 -14.15 6.50 44.16
CA LEU A 699 -15.44 6.25 43.50
C LEU A 699 -16.63 6.93 44.24
N ASP A 700 -16.37 7.94 45.06
CA ASP A 700 -17.42 8.67 45.77
C ASP A 700 -18.34 9.48 44.84
N GLY A 701 -19.45 9.99 45.40
CA GLY A 701 -20.45 10.77 44.65
C GLY A 701 -21.35 9.96 43.72
N VAL A 702 -21.14 8.63 43.62
CA VAL A 702 -21.95 7.72 42.80
C VAL A 702 -22.97 6.98 43.66
N ALA A 703 -24.23 6.92 43.22
CA ALA A 703 -25.27 6.16 43.90
C ALA A 703 -24.98 4.64 43.87
N PRO A 704 -25.37 3.85 44.89
CA PRO A 704 -25.02 2.42 44.98
C PRO A 704 -25.35 1.58 43.73
N ASP A 705 -26.49 1.81 43.07
CA ASP A 705 -26.85 1.08 41.84
C ASP A 705 -25.91 1.39 40.67
N ALA A 706 -25.51 2.65 40.49
CA ALA A 706 -24.55 3.05 39.45
C ALA A 706 -23.13 2.60 39.81
N LEU A 707 -22.79 2.62 41.11
CA LEU A 707 -21.49 2.17 41.62
C LEU A 707 -21.31 0.66 41.40
N TRP A 708 -22.38 -0.12 41.54
CA TRP A 708 -22.38 -1.55 41.20
C TRP A 708 -22.02 -1.79 39.73
N LEU A 709 -22.64 -1.05 38.80
CA LEU A 709 -22.32 -1.17 37.38
C LEU A 709 -20.87 -0.78 37.09
N ARG A 710 -20.37 0.30 37.69
CA ARG A 710 -18.98 0.75 37.55
C ARG A 710 -17.98 -0.26 38.10
N LEU A 711 -18.31 -0.96 39.19
CA LEU A 711 -17.48 -2.04 39.72
C LEU A 711 -17.47 -3.27 38.82
N LEU A 712 -18.62 -3.67 38.26
CA LEU A 712 -18.66 -4.78 37.30
C LEU A 712 -17.82 -4.43 36.06
N GLU A 713 -17.95 -3.22 35.52
CA GLU A 713 -17.10 -2.76 34.42
C GLU A 713 -15.61 -2.78 34.78
N THR A 714 -15.26 -2.35 36.00
CA THR A 714 -13.87 -2.37 36.49
C THR A 714 -13.34 -3.79 36.72
N GLU A 715 -14.19 -4.72 37.14
CA GLU A 715 -13.83 -6.12 37.38
C GLU A 715 -13.64 -6.90 36.08
N ASP A 716 -14.56 -6.70 35.14
CA ASP A 716 -14.61 -7.40 33.86
C ASP A 716 -13.71 -6.76 32.79
N ALA A 717 -13.11 -5.60 33.06
CA ALA A 717 -12.19 -4.94 32.15
C ALA A 717 -11.03 -5.86 31.76
N LEU A 718 -10.83 -6.05 30.46
CA LEU A 718 -9.79 -6.94 29.94
C LEU A 718 -8.44 -6.22 29.93
N ILE A 719 -7.46 -6.83 30.59
CA ILE A 719 -6.07 -6.36 30.61
C ILE A 719 -5.11 -7.46 30.15
N PRO A 720 -3.94 -7.11 29.60
CA PRO A 720 -2.88 -8.07 29.32
C PRO A 720 -2.34 -8.71 30.61
N ASP A 721 -2.32 -10.04 30.67
CA ASP A 721 -1.74 -10.83 31.75
C ASP A 721 -0.31 -11.26 31.40
N GLY A 722 0.64 -10.37 31.68
CA GLY A 722 2.07 -10.61 31.45
C GLY A 722 2.58 -10.19 30.07
N LEU A 723 3.55 -10.94 29.55
CA LEU A 723 4.25 -10.66 28.29
C LEU A 723 4.20 -11.88 27.36
N HIS A 724 4.13 -11.64 26.06
CA HIS A 724 4.23 -12.69 25.06
C HIS A 724 5.67 -13.20 24.97
N VAL A 725 5.82 -14.51 24.72
CA VAL A 725 7.13 -15.15 24.49
C VAL A 725 7.07 -15.89 23.15
N VAL A 726 7.79 -15.40 22.15
CA VAL A 726 7.84 -16.06 20.83
C VAL A 726 8.42 -17.47 20.98
N GLY A 727 7.74 -18.45 20.37
CA GLY A 727 8.12 -19.86 20.48
C GLY A 727 7.59 -20.59 21.72
N ARG A 728 6.81 -19.91 22.59
CA ARG A 728 6.11 -20.54 23.71
C ARG A 728 4.63 -20.76 23.35
N PRO A 729 4.15 -22.01 23.28
CA PRO A 729 2.73 -22.28 23.09
C PRO A 729 1.90 -21.70 24.25
N MET A 730 0.70 -21.22 23.92
CA MET A 730 -0.25 -20.73 24.92
C MET A 730 -0.77 -21.89 25.79
N ASP A 731 -0.73 -21.72 27.10
CA ASP A 731 -1.25 -22.73 28.02
C ASP A 731 -2.79 -22.86 27.95
N ASP A 732 -3.30 -23.94 28.55
CA ASP A 732 -4.71 -24.29 28.45
C ASP A 732 -5.65 -23.28 29.15
N ALA A 733 -5.18 -22.63 30.22
CA ALA A 733 -5.96 -21.66 30.97
C ALA A 733 -6.08 -20.33 30.22
N ALA A 734 -4.95 -19.79 29.75
CA ALA A 734 -4.90 -18.60 28.91
C ALA A 734 -5.72 -18.78 27.62
N ARG A 735 -5.64 -19.97 27.02
CA ARG A 735 -6.44 -20.29 25.82
C ARG A 735 -7.93 -20.37 26.12
N ALA A 736 -8.33 -20.98 27.24
CA ALA A 736 -9.73 -21.01 27.66
C ALA A 736 -10.28 -19.59 27.92
N GLU A 737 -9.49 -18.72 28.53
CA GLU A 737 -9.88 -17.33 28.78
C GLU A 737 -10.03 -16.53 27.48
N HIS A 738 -9.11 -16.69 26.52
CA HIS A 738 -9.27 -16.09 25.19
C HIS A 738 -10.55 -16.53 24.49
N LEU A 739 -10.86 -17.83 24.54
CA LEU A 739 -12.10 -18.35 23.95
C LEU A 739 -13.34 -17.81 24.67
N ARG A 740 -13.28 -17.59 25.99
CA ARG A 740 -14.36 -17.00 26.78
C ARG A 740 -14.66 -15.57 26.32
N VAL A 741 -13.64 -14.75 26.09
CA VAL A 741 -13.81 -13.34 25.64
C VAL A 741 -14.13 -13.22 24.15
N MET A 742 -13.94 -14.29 23.37
CA MET A 742 -14.39 -14.40 21.98
C MET A 742 -15.84 -14.92 21.86
N SER A 743 -16.68 -14.75 22.89
CA SER A 743 -18.04 -15.31 22.97
C SER A 743 -18.96 -14.89 21.82
N ASP A 744 -18.72 -13.72 21.24
CA ASP A 744 -19.53 -13.16 20.15
C ASP A 744 -19.14 -13.72 18.77
N GLN A 745 -18.07 -14.50 18.69
CA GLN A 745 -17.63 -15.19 17.49
C GLN A 745 -18.38 -16.52 17.30
N SER A 746 -18.50 -16.97 16.04
CA SER A 746 -19.11 -18.29 15.75
C SER A 746 -18.34 -19.46 16.39
N GLU A 747 -19.05 -20.56 16.71
CA GLU A 747 -18.42 -21.79 17.25
C GLU A 747 -17.31 -22.34 16.33
N GLU A 748 -17.48 -22.20 15.01
CA GLU A 748 -16.47 -22.59 14.02
C GLU A 748 -15.19 -21.75 14.16
N ALA A 749 -15.34 -20.42 14.30
CA ALA A 749 -14.22 -19.51 14.50
C ALA A 749 -13.49 -19.78 15.82
N GLN A 750 -14.22 -20.03 16.90
CA GLN A 750 -13.65 -20.39 18.21
C GLN A 750 -12.88 -21.72 18.14
N THR A 751 -13.45 -22.75 17.51
CA THR A 751 -12.79 -24.06 17.35
C THR A 751 -11.50 -23.94 16.54
N ARG A 752 -11.54 -23.17 15.45
CA ARG A 752 -10.36 -22.87 14.63
C ARG A 752 -9.30 -22.12 15.43
N ALA A 753 -9.69 -21.08 16.17
CA ALA A 753 -8.78 -20.29 16.99
C ALA A 753 -8.09 -21.16 18.05
N ALA A 754 -8.85 -22.01 18.77
CA ALA A 754 -8.32 -22.95 19.75
C ALA A 754 -7.25 -23.87 19.16
N ALA A 755 -7.49 -24.41 17.96
CA ALA A 755 -6.56 -25.30 17.29
C ALA A 755 -5.27 -24.61 16.81
N LEU A 756 -5.36 -23.33 16.43
CA LEU A 756 -4.22 -22.53 15.97
C LEU A 756 -3.39 -22.00 17.14
N LEU A 757 -4.02 -21.54 18.22
CA LEU A 757 -3.35 -21.05 19.44
C LEU A 757 -2.56 -22.15 20.17
N ALA A 758 -2.92 -23.42 19.97
CA ALA A 758 -2.21 -24.56 20.55
C ALA A 758 -0.87 -24.88 19.85
N LYS A 759 -0.51 -24.17 18.77
CA LYS A 759 0.69 -24.45 17.96
C LYS A 759 1.58 -23.22 17.85
N ASP A 760 2.89 -23.44 17.89
CA ASP A 760 3.84 -22.40 17.50
C ASP A 760 3.91 -22.30 15.98
N SER A 761 3.62 -21.10 15.47
CA SER A 761 3.72 -20.72 14.06
C SER A 761 4.69 -19.55 13.84
N GLU A 762 5.16 -18.92 14.90
CA GLU A 762 5.91 -17.67 14.86
C GLU A 762 7.39 -17.92 14.57
N LEU A 763 8.04 -18.83 15.31
CA LEU A 763 9.44 -19.19 15.05
C LEU A 763 9.63 -19.82 13.67
N PRO A 764 8.80 -20.81 13.23
CA PRO A 764 8.93 -21.36 11.89
C PRO A 764 8.79 -20.30 10.78
N ALA A 765 7.86 -19.35 10.95
CA ALA A 765 7.68 -18.26 9.99
C ALA A 765 8.88 -17.30 9.99
N LEU A 766 9.43 -16.99 11.15
CA LEU A 766 10.60 -16.13 11.28
C LEU A 766 11.83 -16.73 10.58
N LEU A 767 12.08 -18.03 10.78
CA LEU A 767 13.15 -18.77 10.10
C LEU A 767 12.95 -18.80 8.58
N ARG A 768 11.70 -19.00 8.13
CA ARG A 768 11.34 -18.91 6.71
C ARG A 768 11.63 -17.52 6.14
N ALA A 769 11.27 -16.45 6.84
CA ALA A 769 11.50 -15.08 6.40
C ALA A 769 13.01 -14.80 6.26
N LEU A 770 13.80 -15.23 7.25
CA LEU A 770 15.27 -15.14 7.23
C LEU A 770 15.93 -16.03 6.16
N GLY A 771 15.20 -17.01 5.63
CA GLY A 771 15.60 -17.80 4.45
C GLY A 771 15.15 -17.21 3.12
N GLY A 772 14.55 -16.02 3.10
CA GLY A 772 14.03 -15.40 1.87
C GLY A 772 12.78 -16.09 1.32
N HIS A 773 12.01 -16.80 2.13
CA HIS A 773 10.76 -17.41 1.68
C HIS A 773 9.62 -16.38 1.60
N PHE A 774 8.59 -16.70 0.82
CA PHE A 774 7.36 -15.90 0.83
C PHE A 774 6.64 -16.14 2.15
N ILE A 775 6.27 -15.04 2.83
CA ILE A 775 5.47 -15.07 4.06
C ILE A 775 4.05 -14.62 3.71
N PRO A 776 3.05 -15.52 3.84
CA PRO A 776 1.67 -15.19 3.51
C PRO A 776 1.16 -13.99 4.29
N PRO A 777 0.42 -13.07 3.65
CA PRO A 777 -0.13 -11.90 4.29
C PRO A 777 -1.25 -12.22 5.29
N VAL A 778 -1.53 -11.26 6.17
CA VAL A 778 -2.65 -11.29 7.11
C VAL A 778 -3.13 -9.87 7.43
N PRO A 779 -4.44 -9.59 7.58
CA PRO A 779 -4.90 -8.33 8.14
C PRO A 779 -4.47 -8.21 9.60
N GLY A 780 -3.95 -7.05 9.97
CA GLY A 780 -3.65 -6.77 11.37
C GLY A 780 -4.89 -6.52 12.20
N GLY A 781 -4.86 -6.96 13.45
CA GLY A 781 -5.99 -6.83 14.36
C GLY A 781 -5.69 -7.47 15.71
N ASP A 782 -6.56 -7.21 16.69
CA ASP A 782 -6.58 -7.94 17.94
C ASP A 782 -7.37 -9.24 17.80
N LEU A 783 -7.05 -10.24 18.63
CA LEU A 783 -7.63 -11.57 18.53
C LEU A 783 -9.15 -11.62 18.81
N ILE A 784 -9.68 -10.66 19.59
CA ILE A 784 -11.10 -10.64 19.96
C ILE A 784 -11.95 -10.21 18.77
N ARG A 785 -11.56 -9.11 18.13
CA ARG A 785 -12.29 -8.55 16.99
C ARG A 785 -11.97 -9.26 15.67
N SER A 786 -10.72 -9.70 15.52
CA SER A 786 -10.15 -10.20 14.27
C SER A 786 -9.47 -11.58 14.43
N PRO A 787 -10.22 -12.66 14.69
CA PRO A 787 -9.65 -14.01 14.82
C PRO A 787 -8.96 -14.51 13.56
N GLU A 788 -9.25 -13.92 12.40
CA GLU A 788 -8.57 -14.15 11.12
C GLU A 788 -7.08 -13.82 11.17
N VAL A 789 -6.61 -13.11 12.21
CA VAL A 789 -5.19 -12.88 12.46
C VAL A 789 -4.44 -14.20 12.72
N LEU A 790 -5.14 -15.26 13.13
CA LEU A 790 -4.55 -16.58 13.37
C LEU A 790 -4.43 -17.44 12.09
N PRO A 791 -3.33 -18.21 11.94
CA PRO A 791 -2.17 -18.23 12.84
C PRO A 791 -1.34 -16.94 12.73
N THR A 792 -0.63 -16.59 13.80
CA THR A 792 0.47 -15.61 13.75
C THR A 792 1.66 -16.20 12.97
N GLY A 793 2.77 -15.48 12.85
CA GLY A 793 3.84 -15.83 11.92
C GLY A 793 3.49 -15.49 10.47
N ARG A 794 2.71 -14.43 10.24
CA ARG A 794 2.28 -13.99 8.90
C ARG A 794 2.69 -12.54 8.64
N ASN A 795 2.65 -12.14 7.37
CA ASN A 795 3.08 -10.83 6.92
C ASN A 795 1.94 -9.80 7.06
N ILE A 796 1.89 -9.09 8.19
CA ILE A 796 0.77 -8.19 8.53
C ILE A 796 0.58 -7.03 7.55
N HIS A 797 -0.62 -6.81 7.03
CA HIS A 797 -1.00 -5.60 6.30
C HIS A 797 -2.10 -4.84 7.04
N ALA A 798 -2.33 -3.60 6.60
CA ALA A 798 -3.39 -2.76 7.13
C ALA A 798 -4.75 -3.12 6.50
N PHE A 799 -5.20 -2.40 5.49
CA PHE A 799 -6.56 -2.49 4.92
C PHE A 799 -6.56 -2.09 3.45
N ASP A 800 -7.69 -2.28 2.75
CA ASP A 800 -7.97 -1.69 1.45
C ASP A 800 -8.51 -0.25 1.64
N PRO A 801 -7.75 0.80 1.27
CA PRO A 801 -8.17 2.18 1.45
C PRO A 801 -9.42 2.57 0.66
N PHE A 802 -9.82 1.82 -0.37
CA PHE A 802 -11.05 2.09 -1.10
C PHE A 802 -12.32 1.60 -0.38
N ARG A 803 -12.18 0.80 0.68
CA ARG A 803 -13.30 0.14 1.38
C ARG A 803 -13.59 0.70 2.77
N MET A 804 -12.81 1.68 3.23
CA MET A 804 -12.97 2.32 4.54
C MET A 804 -13.62 3.71 4.41
N PRO A 805 -14.62 4.08 5.25
CA PRO A 805 -15.17 3.29 6.35
C PRO A 805 -16.17 2.22 5.89
N THR A 806 -16.28 1.11 6.64
CA THR A 806 -17.26 0.05 6.35
C THR A 806 -18.67 0.41 6.81
N ALA A 807 -19.67 -0.31 6.31
CA ALA A 807 -21.06 -0.13 6.73
C ALA A 807 -21.28 -0.32 8.23
N PHE A 808 -20.56 -1.28 8.84
CA PHE A 808 -20.60 -1.48 10.29
C PHE A 808 -19.98 -0.30 11.05
N ALA A 809 -18.79 0.15 10.64
CA ALA A 809 -18.12 1.30 11.23
C ALA A 809 -18.96 2.58 11.14
N MET A 810 -19.69 2.77 10.04
CA MET A 810 -20.62 3.89 9.88
C MET A 810 -21.75 3.87 10.91
N GLN A 811 -22.36 2.70 11.14
CA GLN A 811 -23.43 2.55 12.14
C GLN A 811 -22.89 2.73 13.57
N ASP A 812 -21.72 2.18 13.87
CA ASP A 812 -21.10 2.33 15.18
C ASP A 812 -20.70 3.79 15.43
N GLY A 813 -20.01 4.43 14.48
CA GLY A 813 -19.62 5.84 14.56
C GLY A 813 -20.81 6.78 14.75
N ALA A 814 -21.95 6.51 14.10
CA ALA A 814 -23.18 7.27 14.31
C ALA A 814 -23.74 7.11 15.75
N LYS A 815 -23.69 5.90 16.31
CA LYS A 815 -24.09 5.66 17.72
C LYS A 815 -23.15 6.38 18.69
N GLN A 816 -21.84 6.32 18.45
CA GLN A 816 -20.84 7.02 19.28
C GLN A 816 -21.00 8.54 19.21
N ALA A 817 -21.30 9.08 18.01
CA ALA A 817 -21.61 10.51 17.85
C ALA A 817 -22.87 10.89 18.62
N GLN A 818 -23.93 10.09 18.53
CA GLN A 818 -25.19 10.34 19.26
C GLN A 818 -24.98 10.32 20.77
N LEU A 819 -24.28 9.32 21.31
CA LEU A 819 -23.96 9.21 22.73
C LEU A 819 -23.16 10.43 23.22
N LEU A 820 -22.19 10.88 22.43
CA LEU A 820 -21.42 12.09 22.71
C LEU A 820 -22.33 13.32 22.82
N LEU A 821 -23.26 13.50 21.88
CA LEU A 821 -24.19 14.62 21.90
C LEU A 821 -25.16 14.56 23.08
N GLU A 822 -25.68 13.38 23.42
CA GLU A 822 -26.58 13.15 24.56
C GLU A 822 -25.92 13.39 25.92
N THR A 823 -24.59 13.26 25.99
CA THR A 823 -23.82 13.49 27.23
C THR A 823 -23.72 14.99 27.59
N HIS A 824 -24.02 15.90 26.65
CA HIS A 824 -23.91 17.34 26.87
C HIS A 824 -25.30 17.97 27.11
N ASP A 825 -25.41 18.84 28.12
CA ASP A 825 -26.66 19.53 28.47
C ASP A 825 -27.19 20.43 27.33
N ALA A 826 -26.28 20.93 26.49
CA ALA A 826 -26.59 21.73 25.32
C ALA A 826 -25.83 21.20 24.11
N MET A 827 -26.43 21.36 22.93
CA MET A 827 -25.81 20.93 21.67
C MET A 827 -24.43 21.60 21.51
N PRO A 828 -23.33 20.83 21.48
CA PRO A 828 -22.01 21.40 21.28
C PRO A 828 -21.92 21.99 19.87
N ARG A 829 -21.34 23.18 19.73
CA ARG A 829 -21.17 23.81 18.40
C ARG A 829 -19.95 23.30 17.65
N THR A 830 -18.92 22.90 18.40
CA THR A 830 -17.67 22.34 17.88
C THR A 830 -17.21 21.19 18.77
N VAL A 831 -16.68 20.13 18.15
CA VAL A 831 -16.05 18.99 18.83
C VAL A 831 -14.62 18.84 18.32
N ALA A 832 -13.63 18.73 19.22
CA ALA A 832 -12.26 18.41 18.85
C ALA A 832 -12.04 16.89 18.95
N LEU A 833 -11.59 16.25 17.87
CA LEU A 833 -11.31 14.82 17.79
C LEU A 833 -9.85 14.58 17.40
N VAL A 834 -9.24 13.55 17.98
CA VAL A 834 -7.94 13.03 17.53
C VAL A 834 -8.18 11.76 16.73
N LEU A 835 -7.66 11.72 15.50
CA LEU A 835 -7.79 10.57 14.61
C LEU A 835 -6.45 9.83 14.50
N TRP A 836 -6.40 8.64 15.10
CA TRP A 836 -5.27 7.72 15.01
C TRP A 836 -5.44 6.73 13.86
N GLY A 837 -4.34 6.41 13.18
CA GLY A 837 -4.34 5.37 12.14
C GLY A 837 -4.71 3.99 12.71
N SER A 838 -4.13 3.60 13.85
CA SER A 838 -4.36 2.32 14.51
C SER A 838 -5.84 2.02 14.74
N ASP A 839 -6.57 2.97 15.30
CA ASP A 839 -7.94 2.75 15.76
C ASP A 839 -8.89 2.64 14.58
N ASN A 840 -8.66 3.45 13.53
CA ASN A 840 -9.42 3.35 12.29
C ASN A 840 -9.13 2.03 11.57
N ILE A 841 -7.89 1.53 11.57
CA ILE A 841 -7.57 0.23 10.96
C ILE A 841 -8.26 -0.91 11.72
N LYS A 842 -8.24 -0.90 13.06
CA LYS A 842 -8.84 -1.94 13.90
C LYS A 842 -10.37 -1.92 13.96
N SER A 843 -10.98 -0.80 13.61
CA SER A 843 -12.44 -0.60 13.65
C SER A 843 -13.06 -0.33 12.29
N ASP A 844 -12.29 -0.57 11.22
CA ASP A 844 -12.71 -0.31 9.84
C ASP A 844 -13.24 1.12 9.60
N GLY A 845 -12.68 2.11 10.30
CA GLY A 845 -13.01 3.53 10.18
C GLY A 845 -14.08 4.03 11.17
N GLY A 846 -14.18 3.45 12.36
CA GLY A 846 -15.13 3.90 13.40
C GLY A 846 -14.98 5.39 13.78
N PRO A 847 -13.78 5.86 14.18
CA PRO A 847 -13.56 7.28 14.50
C PRO A 847 -13.81 8.23 13.32
N ILE A 848 -13.40 7.85 12.09
CA ILE A 848 -13.74 8.61 10.86
C ILE A 848 -15.26 8.72 10.71
N SER A 849 -15.98 7.62 10.94
CA SER A 849 -17.44 7.57 10.85
C SER A 849 -18.11 8.44 11.91
N GLN A 850 -17.55 8.50 13.12
CA GLN A 850 -18.02 9.40 14.18
C GLN A 850 -17.89 10.87 13.75
N ALA A 851 -16.76 11.26 13.15
CA ALA A 851 -16.55 12.60 12.62
C ALA A 851 -17.54 12.94 11.49
N LEU A 852 -17.72 12.04 10.52
CA LEU A 852 -18.71 12.20 9.43
C LEU A 852 -20.13 12.33 9.99
N ALA A 853 -20.49 11.52 10.98
CA ALA A 853 -21.79 11.60 11.62
C ALA A 853 -22.01 12.96 12.26
N LEU A 854 -21.05 13.50 13.04
CA LEU A 854 -21.15 14.85 13.65
C LEU A 854 -21.39 15.95 12.60
N ILE A 855 -20.64 15.92 11.49
CA ILE A 855 -20.78 16.85 10.36
C ILE A 855 -22.14 16.68 9.64
N GLY A 856 -22.73 15.48 9.70
CA GLY A 856 -23.92 15.11 8.94
C GLY A 856 -23.57 14.77 7.49
N ALA A 857 -22.52 13.98 7.29
CA ALA A 857 -22.04 13.54 5.99
C ALA A 857 -21.91 12.01 5.94
N VAL A 858 -21.89 11.46 4.73
CA VAL A 858 -21.66 10.04 4.43
C VAL A 858 -20.59 9.87 3.37
N PRO A 859 -19.80 8.78 3.38
CA PRO A 859 -18.85 8.49 2.31
C PRO A 859 -19.58 8.25 0.98
N ARG A 860 -19.00 8.75 -0.12
CA ARG A 860 -19.44 8.52 -1.50
C ARG A 860 -18.56 7.45 -2.13
N PHE A 861 -19.19 6.47 -2.76
CA PHE A 861 -18.53 5.38 -3.49
C PHE A 861 -18.91 5.39 -4.97
N ASP A 862 -17.97 5.02 -5.84
CA ASP A 862 -18.21 4.92 -7.28
C ASP A 862 -18.95 3.62 -7.69
N SER A 863 -19.18 3.43 -9.00
CA SER A 863 -19.86 2.26 -9.57
C SER A 863 -19.14 0.92 -9.31
N TYR A 864 -17.86 0.96 -8.92
CA TYR A 864 -17.03 -0.18 -8.53
C TYR A 864 -16.94 -0.36 -7.00
N GLY A 865 -17.60 0.51 -6.24
CA GLY A 865 -17.62 0.52 -4.79
C GLY A 865 -16.34 1.04 -4.14
N ARG A 866 -15.59 1.90 -4.84
CA ARG A 866 -14.37 2.54 -4.31
C ARG A 866 -14.69 3.91 -3.74
N LEU A 867 -14.08 4.23 -2.60
CA LEU A 867 -14.23 5.54 -1.96
C LEU A 867 -13.77 6.66 -2.91
N CYS A 868 -14.66 7.61 -3.19
CA CYS A 868 -14.39 8.73 -4.09
C CYS A 868 -14.81 10.11 -3.54
N GLY A 869 -15.18 10.18 -2.26
CA GLY A 869 -15.47 11.45 -1.59
C GLY A 869 -16.51 11.33 -0.47
N ALA A 870 -17.19 12.43 -0.17
CA ALA A 870 -18.29 12.48 0.79
C ALA A 870 -19.48 13.31 0.27
N ASP A 871 -20.69 12.95 0.70
CA ASP A 871 -21.93 13.70 0.45
C ASP A 871 -22.58 14.12 1.76
N LEU A 872 -23.28 15.25 1.74
CA LEU A 872 -24.03 15.73 2.91
C LEU A 872 -25.35 14.99 3.02
N VAL A 873 -25.68 14.56 4.24
CA VAL A 873 -27.03 14.13 4.62
C VAL A 873 -27.91 15.38 4.68
N PRO A 874 -29.10 15.40 4.05
CA PRO A 874 -30.04 16.52 4.16
C PRO A 874 -30.39 16.82 5.62
N LEU A 875 -30.54 18.10 5.99
CA LEU A 875 -30.87 18.49 7.37
C LEU A 875 -32.17 17.86 7.89
N GLU A 876 -33.15 17.67 7.00
CA GLU A 876 -34.43 17.00 7.33
C GLU A 876 -34.23 15.56 7.78
N GLU A 877 -33.27 14.85 7.17
CA GLU A 877 -32.89 13.48 7.54
C GLU A 877 -31.95 13.47 8.75
N LEU A 878 -31.03 14.43 8.84
CA LEU A 878 -30.09 14.55 9.94
C LEU A 878 -30.80 14.84 11.28
N GLY A 879 -31.90 15.59 11.25
CA GLY A 879 -32.76 15.84 12.42
C GLY A 879 -32.15 16.76 13.49
N ARG A 880 -30.99 17.36 13.22
CA ARG A 880 -30.26 18.27 14.12
C ARG A 880 -29.31 19.19 13.34
N PRO A 881 -28.75 20.24 13.98
CA PRO A 881 -27.68 21.02 13.37
C PRO A 881 -26.44 20.19 13.00
N ARG A 882 -25.72 20.63 11.97
CA ARG A 882 -24.36 20.15 11.67
C ARG A 882 -23.39 20.66 12.71
N ILE A 883 -22.60 19.75 13.27
CA ILE A 883 -21.62 20.08 14.31
C ILE A 883 -20.26 20.30 13.66
N ASP A 884 -19.58 21.37 14.05
CA ASP A 884 -18.23 21.64 13.59
C ASP A 884 -17.22 20.70 14.24
N VAL A 885 -16.20 20.27 13.50
CA VAL A 885 -15.26 19.24 13.97
C VAL A 885 -13.82 19.67 13.69
N VAL A 886 -13.04 19.84 14.76
CA VAL A 886 -11.60 20.06 14.68
C VAL A 886 -10.90 18.70 14.75
N MET A 887 -10.39 18.22 13.61
CA MET A 887 -9.76 16.90 13.49
C MET A 887 -8.24 17.00 13.56
N THR A 888 -7.63 16.50 14.64
CA THR A 888 -6.17 16.38 14.77
C THR A 888 -5.72 15.01 14.27
N LEU A 889 -5.00 14.97 13.15
CA LEU A 889 -4.54 13.73 12.53
C LEU A 889 -3.15 13.32 13.06
N SER A 890 -2.99 12.06 13.46
CA SER A 890 -1.65 11.54 13.79
C SER A 890 -0.78 11.39 12.53
N GLY A 891 0.55 11.32 12.69
CA GLY A 891 1.47 11.17 11.55
C GLY A 891 1.21 9.88 10.77
N ILE A 892 0.90 8.80 11.48
CA ILE A 892 0.51 7.52 10.89
C ILE A 892 -0.83 7.65 10.14
N PHE A 893 -1.81 8.38 10.69
CA PHE A 893 -3.08 8.60 9.98
C PHE A 893 -2.84 9.31 8.65
N ARG A 894 -2.06 10.40 8.67
CA ARG A 894 -1.70 11.15 7.45
C ARG A 894 -1.04 10.26 6.40
N ASP A 895 -0.12 9.39 6.81
CA ASP A 895 0.68 8.55 5.90
C ASP A 895 -0.10 7.35 5.34
N LEU A 896 -1.08 6.82 6.09
CA LEU A 896 -1.81 5.60 5.71
C LEU A 896 -3.21 5.84 5.13
N LEU A 897 -3.86 6.96 5.48
CA LEU A 897 -5.28 7.22 5.19
C LEU A 897 -5.51 8.49 4.33
N PRO A 898 -4.70 8.77 3.29
CA PRO A 898 -4.82 10.04 2.57
C PRO A 898 -6.13 10.17 1.78
N LEU A 899 -6.73 9.06 1.33
CA LEU A 899 -8.06 9.08 0.70
C LEU A 899 -9.15 9.51 1.69
N GLN A 900 -9.07 9.01 2.93
CA GLN A 900 -10.00 9.37 4.00
C GLN A 900 -9.78 10.81 4.45
N THR A 901 -8.54 11.30 4.49
CA THR A 901 -8.26 12.73 4.72
C THR A 901 -8.92 13.60 3.66
N ARG A 902 -8.80 13.23 2.38
CA ARG A 902 -9.46 13.96 1.27
C ARG A 902 -10.99 13.94 1.40
N MET A 903 -11.56 12.80 1.77
CA MET A 903 -13.00 12.66 2.03
C MET A 903 -13.48 13.57 3.17
N LEU A 904 -12.78 13.59 4.30
CA LEU A 904 -13.12 14.44 5.45
C LEU A 904 -13.03 15.93 5.10
N ALA A 905 -12.00 16.31 4.32
CA ALA A 905 -11.85 17.67 3.81
C ALA A 905 -12.99 18.08 2.86
N GLU A 906 -13.42 17.18 1.96
CA GLU A 906 -14.58 17.42 1.08
C GLU A 906 -15.87 17.58 1.89
N ALA A 907 -16.10 16.74 2.90
CA ALA A 907 -17.28 16.84 3.77
C ALA A 907 -17.34 18.19 4.48
N ALA A 908 -16.22 18.64 5.07
CA ALA A 908 -16.13 19.93 5.74
C ALA A 908 -16.35 21.10 4.77
N TRP A 909 -15.74 21.05 3.57
CA TRP A 909 -15.91 22.09 2.55
C TRP A 909 -17.35 22.20 2.04
N LYS A 910 -17.99 21.06 1.75
CA LYS A 910 -19.40 21.03 1.36
C LYS A 910 -20.30 21.58 2.46
N ALA A 911 -20.07 21.19 3.72
CA ALA A 911 -20.86 21.69 4.83
C ALA A 911 -20.69 23.21 5.02
N ALA A 912 -19.48 23.74 4.90
CA ALA A 912 -19.21 25.18 5.01
C ALA A 912 -19.91 26.00 3.90
N THR A 913 -20.01 25.44 2.69
CA THR A 913 -20.55 26.13 1.51
C THR A 913 -22.04 25.88 1.27
N ALA A 914 -22.65 24.93 1.98
CA ALA A 914 -24.07 24.60 1.88
C ALA A 914 -24.97 25.82 2.15
N ASP A 915 -26.05 25.97 1.39
CA ASP A 915 -27.04 27.03 1.59
C ASP A 915 -28.03 26.63 2.71
N GLU A 916 -27.54 26.71 3.94
CA GLU A 916 -28.26 26.33 5.16
C GLU A 916 -28.22 27.47 6.20
N SER A 917 -29.20 27.52 7.10
CA SER A 917 -29.24 28.53 8.16
C SER A 917 -28.08 28.33 9.14
N LEU A 918 -27.54 29.44 9.68
CA LEU A 918 -26.37 29.39 10.57
C LEU A 918 -26.65 28.69 11.91
N GLU A 919 -27.92 28.66 12.33
CA GLU A 919 -28.38 27.95 13.52
C GLU A 919 -28.47 26.43 13.30
N GLN A 920 -28.58 25.99 12.05
CA GLN A 920 -28.62 24.57 11.67
C GLN A 920 -27.28 24.07 11.09
N ASN A 921 -26.31 24.96 10.88
CA ASN A 921 -25.01 24.60 10.35
C ASN A 921 -23.91 25.41 11.03
N PHE A 922 -23.35 24.84 12.11
CA PHE A 922 -22.30 25.51 12.87
C PHE A 922 -20.98 25.61 12.11
N ILE A 923 -20.71 24.68 11.19
CA ILE A 923 -19.52 24.70 10.31
C ILE A 923 -19.55 25.96 9.44
N ARG A 924 -20.67 26.21 8.75
CA ARG A 924 -20.88 27.42 7.95
C ARG A 924 -20.83 28.68 8.81
N ALA A 925 -21.47 28.66 9.97
CA ALA A 925 -21.47 29.79 10.89
C ALA A 925 -20.06 30.19 11.33
N HIS A 926 -19.18 29.22 11.61
CA HIS A 926 -17.80 29.49 11.99
C HIS A 926 -16.93 29.87 10.80
N ALA A 927 -17.12 29.27 9.63
CA ALA A 927 -16.34 29.59 8.43
C ALA A 927 -16.58 31.02 7.89
N LEU A 928 -17.78 31.58 8.13
CA LEU A 928 -18.12 32.96 7.75
C LEU A 928 -17.67 34.02 8.75
N ALA A 929 -17.45 33.62 10.01
CA ALA A 929 -17.01 34.50 11.10
C ALA A 929 -15.51 34.73 11.03
#